data_AF-A0A8C1W523-F1
#
_entry.id   AF-A0A8C1W523-F1
#
_cell.length_a   1.000
_cell.length_b   1.000
_cell.length_c   1.000
_cell.angle_alpha   90.00
_cell.angle_beta   90.00
_cell.angle_gamma   90.00
#
_symmetry.space_group_name_H-M   'P 1'
#
loop_
_entity.id
_entity.type
_entity.pdbx_description
1 polymer ?
#
loop_
_entity_poly.entity_id
_entity_poly.type
_entity_poly.pdbx_seq_one_letter_code
_entity_poly.pdbx_strand_id
1 'polypeptide(L)'
;MSLTAALFGAFWEPDVFNYTTLLLSEERGVLYVGAREAVYQLNMSNVSIKSNQLLWKVPERDMSMCILKGKSKETDCRNYIRVLQVLDEDTLYVCGTHAFQPLCDYLSLQGFRLQDRAEDGRGKCSFDPAQSFTSVMVDGELYSGTAYNFLGSEPIISRSSLSQSLLRTEYSTSWLNEPSFVFADVIREGQNSPDGDDDKIYYFFTEVSVEYEFFGKLLIPRIARVCKGDLGGQRTLQKKWTSFLKAKLVCSMPELNFVFNVVHDVFILKAPHWRDTVIYGVFTSQWGNVGLSAVCAYNMSSVHEVFSKGKYMQKVTVEQSHTKWVRFNGITPSPRPGECINNLNRMQNITSSLQLPDKTLQFVKDHPLLEDPVLPIGNGPRLVTKDVNYTQIAVQRVQALDGSIHHVIFTGTDKGLLHKSLVLEGEVHIVEEIQLLKNTEPIKTLLLSSQVVRTFLWFLMYSGVVQSPTAFCEKYPSCVDCVLARDPYCAWDPHSGSCLNIFQHDADPRKLIQSLKGDAGTCPTGVPCRNVISIKFELKWSCFGAKFLSVLWKLNGRVLTEASRFLLLSENGLLIYSVTPEDAGRYECWSVEASMGQNFTRLVVGYALQLELPESAPSVSALHPSSAASTLPPEEGNTSNGSGLTPAHTDAPSLTTPPSNAIKPKHYIPPEVSNLPTRTETLDPSAKYIQQDNSVALLSLFLLFFLLFLAALAYNCYMQYLPAPCLRLRSTLLGSNKKPQPEYAACEAGLMETVQEKMDPANQNGAHPLRTLRDTGYETEPECGNGGVPSGNDDSPSKEQPFDVDCASQPIEYADADADTPY
;
A
#
# COMPACT_ATOMS: atom_id res chain seq x y z
N MET A 1 -17.04 26.07 -1.62
CA MET A 1 -16.68 24.71 -1.14
C MET A 1 -16.84 23.74 -2.31
N SER A 2 -16.02 22.68 -2.40
CA SER A 2 -16.08 21.72 -3.52
C SER A 2 -17.05 20.56 -3.22
N LEU A 3 -17.72 20.03 -4.26
CA LEU A 3 -18.77 19.01 -4.15
C LEU A 3 -18.30 17.68 -3.53
N THR A 4 -17.00 17.37 -3.57
CA THR A 4 -16.44 16.11 -3.05
C THR A 4 -16.67 15.87 -1.55
N ALA A 5 -17.00 16.91 -0.77
CA ALA A 5 -17.21 16.79 0.67
C ALA A 5 -18.61 16.28 1.09
N ALA A 6 -19.53 16.05 0.16
CA ALA A 6 -20.93 15.70 0.45
C ALA A 6 -21.30 14.22 0.19
N LEU A 7 -20.39 13.42 -0.35
CA LEU A 7 -20.65 12.05 -0.84
C LEU A 7 -19.97 10.94 -0.02
N PHE A 8 -19.13 11.30 0.96
CA PHE A 8 -18.39 10.36 1.81
C PHE A 8 -18.73 10.61 3.27
N GLY A 9 -18.93 9.53 4.04
CA GLY A 9 -18.91 9.61 5.50
C GLY A 9 -17.47 9.72 5.98
N ALA A 10 -17.22 10.45 7.06
CA ALA A 10 -15.88 10.60 7.62
C ALA A 10 -15.90 10.69 9.15
N PHE A 11 -14.90 10.11 9.81
CA PHE A 11 -14.72 10.19 11.25
C PHE A 11 -13.26 10.45 11.61
N TRP A 12 -13.05 11.43 12.49
CA TRP A 12 -11.81 11.66 13.22
C TRP A 12 -12.18 12.29 14.57
N GLU A 13 -11.37 12.05 15.59
CA GLU A 13 -11.45 12.73 16.89
C GLU A 13 -10.30 13.74 17.00
N PRO A 14 -10.51 14.96 17.55
CA PRO A 14 -9.42 15.87 17.87
C PRO A 14 -8.33 15.23 18.72
N ASP A 15 -7.07 15.60 18.46
CA ASP A 15 -5.84 15.12 19.11
C ASP A 15 -5.55 13.61 19.07
N VAL A 16 -6.42 12.81 18.43
CA VAL A 16 -6.24 11.37 18.23
C VAL A 16 -5.88 11.06 16.79
N PHE A 17 -4.80 10.29 16.64
CA PHE A 17 -4.16 9.96 15.38
C PHE A 17 -3.85 8.45 15.34
N ASN A 18 -3.32 8.00 14.21
CA ASN A 18 -2.88 6.64 13.97
C ASN A 18 -3.97 5.60 14.26
N TYR A 19 -5.17 5.85 13.71
CA TYR A 19 -6.17 4.81 13.48
C TYR A 19 -5.48 3.66 12.73
N THR A 20 -5.47 2.48 13.34
CA THR A 20 -4.55 1.38 12.98
C THR A 20 -5.22 0.01 12.92
N THR A 21 -6.44 -0.13 13.44
CA THR A 21 -7.24 -1.36 13.32
C THR A 21 -8.71 -1.02 13.04
N LEU A 22 -9.38 -1.77 12.17
CA LEU A 22 -10.83 -1.75 11.98
C LEU A 22 -11.41 -3.14 12.25
N LEU A 23 -12.61 -3.19 12.86
CA LEU A 23 -13.40 -4.40 13.02
C LEU A 23 -14.88 -4.10 12.71
N LEU A 24 -15.43 -4.77 11.71
CA LEU A 24 -16.83 -4.62 11.30
C LEU A 24 -17.72 -5.65 12.01
N SER A 25 -18.84 -5.21 12.59
CA SER A 25 -19.89 -6.08 13.12
C SER A 25 -21.22 -5.73 12.45
N GLU A 26 -21.53 -6.45 11.37
CA GLU A 26 -22.72 -6.20 10.55
C GLU A 26 -24.02 -6.51 11.30
N GLU A 27 -24.02 -7.57 12.11
CA GLU A 27 -25.16 -7.99 12.94
C GLU A 27 -25.57 -6.93 13.97
N ARG A 28 -24.57 -6.29 14.61
CA ARG A 28 -24.78 -5.18 15.54
C ARG A 28 -24.85 -3.81 14.85
N GLY A 29 -24.69 -3.74 13.52
CA GLY A 29 -24.75 -2.51 12.73
C GLY A 29 -23.68 -1.47 13.08
N VAL A 30 -22.49 -1.89 13.51
CA VAL A 30 -21.42 -1.00 14.01
C VAL A 30 -20.04 -1.34 13.45
N LEU A 31 -19.21 -0.30 13.38
CA LEU A 31 -17.79 -0.38 13.03
C LEU A 31 -16.96 0.02 14.25
N TYR A 32 -16.12 -0.89 14.74
CA TYR A 32 -15.16 -0.62 15.80
C TYR A 32 -13.82 -0.16 15.21
N VAL A 33 -13.19 0.82 15.84
CA VAL A 33 -11.97 1.46 15.34
C VAL A 33 -10.92 1.56 16.44
N GLY A 34 -9.77 0.93 16.26
CA GLY A 34 -8.60 1.05 17.12
C GLY A 34 -7.67 2.15 16.64
N ALA A 35 -7.25 3.04 17.55
CA ALA A 35 -6.36 4.17 17.27
C ALA A 35 -5.25 4.30 18.33
N ARG A 36 -4.50 5.41 18.31
CA ARG A 36 -3.55 5.73 19.39
C ARG A 36 -4.32 6.15 20.65
N GLU A 37 -4.11 5.41 21.73
CA GLU A 37 -4.71 5.58 23.06
C GLU A 37 -6.25 5.46 23.12
N ALA A 38 -6.92 4.99 22.07
CA ALA A 38 -8.38 4.97 22.00
C ALA A 38 -8.97 3.80 21.19
N VAL A 39 -10.18 3.39 21.56
CA VAL A 39 -11.08 2.55 20.74
C VAL A 39 -12.42 3.27 20.59
N TYR A 40 -13.00 3.24 19.41
CA TYR A 40 -14.30 3.85 19.11
C TYR A 40 -15.31 2.80 18.62
N GLN A 41 -16.59 3.07 18.87
CA GLN A 41 -17.72 2.38 18.23
C GLN A 41 -18.49 3.40 17.39
N LEU A 42 -18.48 3.21 16.08
CA LEU A 42 -19.17 4.07 15.11
C LEU A 42 -20.39 3.35 14.52
N ASN A 43 -21.39 4.10 14.08
CA ASN A 43 -22.51 3.52 13.34
C ASN A 43 -22.03 3.05 11.94
N MET A 44 -22.38 1.82 11.54
CA MET A 44 -21.96 1.25 10.25
C MET A 44 -22.55 1.99 9.05
N SER A 45 -23.79 2.51 9.16
CA SER A 45 -24.44 3.23 8.05
C SER A 45 -23.95 4.67 7.90
N ASN A 46 -23.44 5.29 8.96
CA ASN A 46 -22.83 6.62 8.93
C ASN A 46 -21.73 6.73 9.99
N VAL A 47 -20.47 6.58 9.57
CA VAL A 47 -19.30 6.58 10.49
C VAL A 47 -19.12 7.88 11.27
N SER A 48 -19.66 9.00 10.81
CA SER A 48 -19.62 10.27 11.55
C SER A 48 -20.42 10.23 12.86
N ILE A 49 -21.26 9.21 13.07
CA ILE A 49 -22.00 8.99 14.31
C ILE A 49 -21.19 8.08 15.25
N LYS A 50 -20.35 8.71 16.08
CA LYS A 50 -19.70 8.06 17.23
C LYS A 50 -20.75 7.67 18.27
N SER A 51 -20.85 6.38 18.56
CA SER A 51 -21.80 5.81 19.54
C SER A 51 -21.17 5.68 20.92
N ASN A 52 -19.95 5.15 21.01
CA ASN A 52 -19.17 5.03 22.25
C ASN A 52 -17.67 5.25 22.00
N GLN A 53 -16.92 5.51 23.08
CA GLN A 53 -15.46 5.63 23.07
C GLN A 53 -14.84 5.06 24.35
N LEU A 54 -13.65 4.47 24.22
CA LEU A 54 -12.78 4.02 25.30
C LEU A 54 -11.45 4.74 25.14
N LEU A 55 -10.90 5.27 26.24
CA LEU A 55 -9.52 5.79 26.28
C LEU A 55 -8.65 4.82 27.08
N TRP A 56 -7.60 4.30 26.46
CA TRP A 56 -6.65 3.35 27.05
C TRP A 56 -5.23 3.93 26.96
N LYS A 57 -5.00 4.97 27.77
CA LYS A 57 -3.75 5.73 27.84
C LYS A 57 -2.67 4.99 28.63
N VAL A 58 -1.41 5.23 28.26
CA VAL A 58 -0.24 4.71 28.99
C VAL A 58 -0.03 5.54 30.26
N PRO A 59 0.13 4.92 31.45
CA PRO A 59 0.54 5.62 32.67
C PRO A 59 1.91 6.31 32.50
N GLU A 60 2.10 7.50 33.09
CA GLU A 60 3.38 8.24 33.02
C GLU A 60 4.58 7.43 33.54
N ARG A 61 4.37 6.45 34.44
CA ARG A 61 5.41 5.49 34.86
C ARG A 61 5.92 4.66 33.69
N ASP A 62 5.01 3.99 32.98
CA ASP A 62 5.35 3.07 31.88
C ASP A 62 5.90 3.84 30.69
N MET A 63 5.33 5.03 30.44
CA MET A 63 5.84 5.98 29.45
C MET A 63 7.28 6.44 29.78
N SER A 64 7.57 6.76 31.05
CA SER A 64 8.93 7.09 31.49
C SER A 64 9.90 5.92 31.34
N MET A 65 9.48 4.70 31.69
CA MET A 65 10.28 3.49 31.48
C MET A 65 10.53 3.19 29.99
N CYS A 66 9.64 3.59 29.09
CA CYS A 66 9.85 3.52 27.64
C CYS A 66 10.84 4.59 27.15
N ILE A 67 10.74 5.83 27.63
CA ILE A 67 11.67 6.92 27.28
C ILE A 67 13.10 6.58 27.73
N LEU A 68 13.27 5.99 28.92
CA LEU A 68 14.55 5.49 29.43
C LEU A 68 15.18 4.38 28.56
N LYS A 69 14.40 3.73 27.68
CA LYS A 69 14.90 2.79 26.64
C LYS A 69 15.22 3.46 25.30
N GLY A 70 15.26 4.80 25.25
CA GLY A 70 15.64 5.58 24.06
C GLY A 70 14.53 5.74 23.01
N LYS A 71 13.25 5.63 23.41
CA LYS A 71 12.07 5.77 22.55
C LYS A 71 11.38 7.13 22.77
N SER A 72 10.74 7.69 21.73
CA SER A 72 10.09 9.03 21.76
C SER A 72 8.83 9.07 22.65
N LYS A 73 8.64 10.15 23.43
CA LYS A 73 7.43 10.38 24.25
C LYS A 73 6.21 10.76 23.39
N GLU A 74 6.46 11.34 22.23
CA GLU A 74 5.51 11.94 21.31
C GLU A 74 4.89 10.90 20.37
N THR A 75 5.70 9.91 19.96
CA THR A 75 5.36 8.89 18.97
C THR A 75 5.39 7.49 19.57
N ASP A 76 6.56 7.00 19.97
CA ASP A 76 6.80 5.60 20.34
C ASP A 76 6.10 5.16 21.63
N CYS A 77 6.26 5.94 22.70
CA CYS A 77 5.85 5.57 24.06
C CYS A 77 4.35 5.81 24.32
N ARG A 78 3.52 5.28 23.41
CA ARG A 78 2.07 5.38 23.38
C ARG A 78 1.45 4.00 23.23
N ASN A 79 0.16 3.90 23.52
CA ASN A 79 -0.59 2.67 23.28
C ASN A 79 -1.23 2.75 21.88
N TYR A 80 -0.82 1.92 20.94
CA TYR A 80 -1.48 1.80 19.63
C TYR A 80 -2.27 0.50 19.61
N ILE A 81 -3.58 0.58 19.38
CA ILE A 81 -4.45 -0.61 19.34
C ILE A 81 -4.19 -1.40 18.05
N ARG A 82 -3.76 -2.66 18.21
CA ARG A 82 -3.35 -3.58 17.13
C ARG A 82 -4.28 -4.77 17.00
N VAL A 83 -4.71 -5.34 18.12
CA VAL A 83 -5.68 -6.43 18.12
C VAL A 83 -7.01 -5.84 18.54
N LEU A 84 -8.04 -6.09 17.74
CA LEU A 84 -9.43 -5.74 18.02
C LEU A 84 -10.29 -6.81 17.34
N GLN A 85 -10.71 -7.82 18.11
CA GLN A 85 -11.37 -9.02 17.61
C GLN A 85 -12.66 -9.29 18.40
N VAL A 86 -13.68 -9.87 17.76
CA VAL A 86 -14.84 -10.42 18.49
C VAL A 86 -14.40 -11.69 19.22
N LEU A 87 -14.65 -11.77 20.53
CA LEU A 87 -14.37 -12.96 21.34
C LEU A 87 -15.64 -13.80 21.53
N ASP A 88 -16.70 -13.13 21.97
CA ASP A 88 -18.05 -13.65 22.17
C ASP A 88 -19.06 -12.55 21.77
N GLU A 89 -20.36 -12.80 21.97
CA GLU A 89 -21.39 -11.84 21.55
C GLU A 89 -21.21 -10.44 22.18
N ASP A 90 -20.83 -10.34 23.46
CA ASP A 90 -20.81 -9.10 24.25
C ASP A 90 -19.39 -8.61 24.61
N THR A 91 -18.34 -9.32 24.18
CA THR A 91 -16.94 -9.01 24.51
C THR A 91 -16.05 -8.94 23.26
N LEU A 92 -15.25 -7.89 23.17
CA LEU A 92 -14.12 -7.81 22.23
C LEU A 92 -12.80 -8.10 22.96
N TYR A 93 -11.90 -8.87 22.32
CA TYR A 93 -10.52 -9.00 22.77
C TYR A 93 -9.68 -7.90 22.15
N VAL A 94 -8.99 -7.11 22.97
CA VAL A 94 -8.28 -5.90 22.55
C VAL A 94 -6.84 -5.94 23.03
N CYS A 95 -5.87 -5.64 22.16
CA CYS A 95 -4.47 -5.46 22.56
C CYS A 95 -3.86 -4.22 21.91
N GLY A 96 -2.89 -3.62 22.60
CA GLY A 96 -2.07 -2.55 22.04
C GLY A 96 -0.62 -2.57 22.52
N THR A 97 0.20 -1.74 21.88
CA THR A 97 1.67 -1.68 22.09
C THR A 97 2.07 -1.20 23.49
N HIS A 98 1.17 -0.48 24.19
CA HIS A 98 1.32 0.08 25.55
C HIS A 98 2.76 0.52 25.89
N ALA A 99 3.30 1.46 25.11
CA ALA A 99 4.68 1.97 25.24
C ALA A 99 5.76 0.87 25.31
N PHE A 100 5.76 -0.04 24.33
CA PHE A 100 6.70 -1.15 24.21
C PHE A 100 6.62 -2.15 25.37
N GLN A 101 5.42 -2.33 25.92
CA GLN A 101 5.06 -3.36 26.89
C GLN A 101 3.69 -3.94 26.50
N PRO A 102 3.60 -4.74 25.42
CA PRO A 102 2.32 -5.10 24.80
C PRO A 102 1.34 -5.68 25.79
N LEU A 103 0.11 -5.17 25.78
CA LEU A 103 -0.90 -5.47 26.78
C LEU A 103 -2.22 -5.84 26.09
N CYS A 104 -2.89 -6.87 26.59
CA CYS A 104 -4.22 -7.30 26.13
C CYS A 104 -5.23 -7.21 27.27
N ASP A 105 -6.50 -6.91 26.96
CA ASP A 105 -7.62 -6.92 27.91
C ASP A 105 -8.95 -7.14 27.15
N TYR A 106 -10.04 -7.28 27.90
CA TYR A 106 -11.37 -7.65 27.44
C TYR A 106 -12.29 -6.43 27.50
N LEU A 107 -12.81 -5.99 26.36
CA LEU A 107 -13.72 -4.84 26.24
C LEU A 107 -15.18 -5.31 26.25
N SER A 108 -15.90 -5.03 27.34
CA SER A 108 -17.33 -5.31 27.46
C SER A 108 -18.15 -4.30 26.66
N LEU A 109 -18.98 -4.79 25.74
CA LEU A 109 -19.82 -3.97 24.87
C LEU A 109 -21.00 -3.32 25.61
N GLN A 110 -21.51 -3.92 26.69
CA GLN A 110 -22.68 -3.40 27.44
C GLN A 110 -22.39 -2.04 28.10
N GLY A 111 -21.14 -1.78 28.47
CA GLY A 111 -20.70 -0.51 29.09
C GLY A 111 -19.51 0.16 28.40
N PHE A 112 -19.14 -0.32 27.20
CA PHE A 112 -17.98 0.07 26.41
C PHE A 112 -16.70 0.36 27.22
N ARG A 113 -16.36 -0.57 28.11
CA ARG A 113 -15.26 -0.46 29.08
C ARG A 113 -14.47 -1.76 29.19
N LEU A 114 -13.19 -1.64 29.53
CA LEU A 114 -12.36 -2.79 29.85
C LEU A 114 -12.88 -3.53 31.10
N GLN A 115 -12.52 -4.80 31.24
CA GLN A 115 -12.86 -5.65 32.40
C GLN A 115 -11.75 -5.68 33.46
N ASP A 116 -10.67 -4.90 33.27
CA ASP A 116 -9.47 -4.86 34.11
C ASP A 116 -8.81 -6.25 34.25
N ARG A 117 -8.84 -7.05 33.17
CA ARG A 117 -8.30 -8.42 33.07
C ARG A 117 -7.06 -8.44 32.19
N ALA A 118 -6.10 -7.58 32.52
CA ALA A 118 -4.90 -7.36 31.74
C ALA A 118 -4.01 -8.62 31.64
N GLU A 119 -3.62 -8.98 30.42
CA GLU A 119 -2.72 -10.09 30.08
C GLU A 119 -1.45 -9.58 29.38
N ASP A 120 -0.32 -10.31 29.52
CA ASP A 120 0.86 -10.09 28.67
C ASP A 120 0.46 -10.27 27.19
N GLY A 121 0.71 -9.24 26.39
CA GLY A 121 0.47 -9.18 24.95
C GLY A 121 1.64 -9.67 24.11
N ARG A 122 2.77 -10.08 24.72
CA ARG A 122 3.96 -10.60 24.03
C ARG A 122 3.62 -11.74 23.09
N GLY A 123 3.90 -11.57 21.79
CA GLY A 123 3.54 -12.54 20.75
C GLY A 123 2.07 -12.51 20.31
N LYS A 124 1.17 -11.81 21.02
CA LYS A 124 -0.20 -11.50 20.60
C LYS A 124 -0.27 -10.19 19.81
N CYS A 125 0.52 -9.20 20.23
CA CYS A 125 0.62 -7.84 19.71
C CYS A 125 2.10 -7.48 19.43
N SER A 126 2.36 -6.43 18.64
CA SER A 126 3.71 -5.91 18.41
C SER A 126 4.18 -5.02 19.57
N PHE A 127 5.49 -4.90 19.75
CA PHE A 127 6.11 -3.94 20.69
C PHE A 127 6.18 -2.54 20.07
N ASP A 128 6.66 -2.48 18.83
CA ASP A 128 6.86 -1.23 18.10
C ASP A 128 5.61 -0.91 17.24
N PRO A 129 5.14 0.35 17.20
CA PRO A 129 4.04 0.73 16.32
C PRO A 129 4.38 0.70 14.82
N ALA A 130 5.66 0.61 14.43
CA ALA A 130 6.10 0.41 13.05
C ALA A 130 6.28 -1.08 12.66
N GLN A 131 6.27 -2.01 13.62
CA GLN A 131 6.35 -3.45 13.34
C GLN A 131 5.08 -3.94 12.62
N SER A 132 5.29 -4.77 11.59
CA SER A 132 4.24 -5.55 10.94
C SER A 132 3.65 -6.58 11.90
N PHE A 133 2.33 -6.73 11.89
CA PHE A 133 1.61 -7.71 12.70
C PHE A 133 0.41 -8.23 11.91
N THR A 134 -0.11 -9.39 12.28
CA THR A 134 -1.41 -9.87 11.83
C THR A 134 -2.06 -10.75 12.91
N SER A 135 -3.39 -10.80 12.95
CA SER A 135 -4.12 -11.64 13.92
C SER A 135 -5.51 -12.02 13.43
N VAL A 136 -6.01 -13.17 13.88
CA VAL A 136 -7.40 -13.62 13.69
C VAL A 136 -7.86 -14.38 14.94
N MET A 137 -9.10 -14.12 15.38
CA MET A 137 -9.75 -14.91 16.44
C MET A 137 -10.52 -16.07 15.81
N VAL A 138 -10.32 -17.29 16.32
CA VAL A 138 -10.99 -18.50 15.80
C VAL A 138 -11.42 -19.37 16.99
N ASP A 139 -12.73 -19.57 17.13
CA ASP A 139 -13.35 -20.41 18.16
C ASP A 139 -12.92 -20.03 19.61
N GLY A 140 -12.67 -18.74 19.85
CA GLY A 140 -12.20 -18.19 21.13
C GLY A 140 -10.69 -18.25 21.35
N GLU A 141 -9.90 -18.72 20.38
CA GLU A 141 -8.43 -18.75 20.43
C GLU A 141 -7.83 -17.73 19.47
N LEU A 142 -6.87 -16.92 19.95
CA LEU A 142 -6.22 -15.88 19.14
C LEU A 142 -5.01 -16.45 18.42
N TYR A 143 -5.04 -16.41 17.10
CA TYR A 143 -3.94 -16.76 16.22
C TYR A 143 -3.23 -15.47 15.77
N SER A 144 -1.91 -15.41 15.96
CA SER A 144 -1.10 -14.20 15.76
C SER A 144 0.15 -14.45 14.92
N GLY A 145 0.62 -13.43 14.21
CA GLY A 145 1.92 -13.32 13.57
C GLY A 145 2.53 -11.95 13.86
N THR A 146 3.65 -11.89 14.59
CA THR A 146 4.25 -10.64 15.10
C THR A 146 5.70 -10.85 15.54
N ALA A 147 6.34 -9.84 16.12
CA ALA A 147 7.58 -9.99 16.90
C ALA A 147 7.29 -10.33 18.37
N TYR A 148 8.09 -11.23 18.94
CA TYR A 148 8.02 -11.68 20.34
C TYR A 148 8.83 -10.80 21.31
N ASN A 149 9.73 -9.94 20.80
CA ASN A 149 10.63 -9.14 21.63
C ASN A 149 10.63 -7.64 21.26
N PHE A 150 11.18 -6.82 22.17
CA PHE A 150 11.29 -5.36 22.05
C PHE A 150 12.02 -4.89 20.78
N LEU A 151 13.02 -5.66 20.31
CA LEU A 151 13.87 -5.28 19.18
C LEU A 151 13.27 -5.63 17.80
N GLY A 152 12.25 -6.50 17.74
CA GLY A 152 11.70 -7.00 16.49
C GLY A 152 12.50 -8.17 15.88
N SER A 153 13.53 -8.69 16.55
CA SER A 153 14.42 -9.72 16.00
C SER A 153 13.91 -11.15 16.16
N GLU A 154 12.92 -11.39 17.03
CA GLU A 154 12.32 -12.71 17.26
C GLU A 154 10.92 -12.80 16.61
N PRO A 155 10.79 -13.26 15.35
CA PRO A 155 9.49 -13.45 14.73
C PRO A 155 8.79 -14.69 15.28
N ILE A 156 7.47 -14.56 15.50
CA ILE A 156 6.63 -15.65 16.02
C ILE A 156 5.32 -15.75 15.24
N ILE A 157 4.92 -16.98 14.92
CA ILE A 157 3.52 -17.33 14.64
C ILE A 157 3.04 -18.20 15.81
N SER A 158 1.91 -17.84 16.42
CA SER A 158 1.43 -18.50 17.64
C SER A 158 -0.09 -18.52 17.81
N ARG A 159 -0.57 -19.43 18.66
CA ARG A 159 -1.93 -19.46 19.20
C ARG A 159 -1.90 -19.23 20.69
N SER A 160 -2.65 -18.22 21.14
CA SER A 160 -2.99 -17.98 22.54
C SER A 160 -4.40 -18.48 22.84
N SER A 161 -4.57 -19.15 23.98
CA SER A 161 -5.84 -19.74 24.42
C SER A 161 -5.93 -19.65 25.94
N LEU A 162 -7.15 -19.49 26.46
CA LEU A 162 -7.42 -19.55 27.90
C LEU A 162 -7.40 -20.99 28.45
N SER A 163 -7.54 -21.99 27.58
CA SER A 163 -7.65 -23.41 27.98
C SER A 163 -6.45 -24.27 27.58
N GLN A 164 -5.57 -23.77 26.71
CA GLN A 164 -4.44 -24.51 26.16
C GLN A 164 -3.13 -23.72 26.29
N SER A 165 -2.01 -24.41 26.46
CA SER A 165 -0.70 -23.77 26.48
C SER A 165 -0.34 -23.12 25.14
N LEU A 166 0.31 -21.96 25.18
CA LEU A 166 0.87 -21.25 24.01
C LEU A 166 1.56 -22.22 23.03
N LEU A 167 1.03 -22.30 21.82
CA LEU A 167 1.58 -23.09 20.72
C LEU A 167 2.25 -22.15 19.73
N ARG A 168 3.53 -22.36 19.41
CA ARG A 168 4.34 -21.39 18.64
C ARG A 168 5.31 -21.99 17.62
N THR A 169 5.89 -21.16 16.76
CA THR A 169 6.95 -21.57 15.82
C THR A 169 8.27 -21.93 16.52
N GLU A 170 9.14 -22.67 15.83
CA GLU A 170 10.55 -22.73 16.20
C GLU A 170 11.27 -21.42 15.92
N TYR A 171 12.19 -21.03 16.81
CA TYR A 171 13.02 -19.85 16.60
C TYR A 171 14.19 -20.25 15.69
N SER A 172 13.94 -20.21 14.38
CA SER A 172 14.89 -20.58 13.35
C SER A 172 14.54 -19.88 12.04
N THR A 173 15.57 -19.39 11.33
CA THR A 173 15.46 -18.83 9.97
C THR A 173 14.83 -19.79 8.96
N SER A 174 14.84 -21.09 9.26
CA SER A 174 14.16 -22.11 8.45
C SER A 174 12.64 -21.96 8.50
N TRP A 175 12.11 -21.59 9.67
CA TRP A 175 10.68 -21.41 9.91
C TRP A 175 10.25 -19.99 9.53
N LEU A 176 10.95 -18.97 10.00
CA LEU A 176 10.67 -17.55 9.75
C LEU A 176 11.99 -16.77 9.65
N ASN A 177 12.24 -16.06 8.54
CA ASN A 177 13.50 -15.35 8.30
C ASN A 177 13.27 -13.85 8.06
N GLU A 178 13.27 -13.04 9.12
CA GLU A 178 12.90 -11.60 9.06
C GLU A 178 11.56 -11.34 8.34
N PRO A 179 10.44 -11.99 8.74
CA PRO A 179 9.15 -11.82 8.09
C PRO A 179 8.50 -10.46 8.40
N SER A 180 7.93 -9.84 7.37
CA SER A 180 6.94 -8.79 7.47
C SER A 180 5.55 -9.38 7.30
N PHE A 181 4.77 -9.41 8.38
CA PHE A 181 3.43 -10.02 8.42
C PHE A 181 2.37 -9.13 7.76
N VAL A 182 1.46 -9.73 7.01
CA VAL A 182 0.43 -9.04 6.24
C VAL A 182 -0.97 -9.46 6.68
N PHE A 183 -1.33 -10.74 6.50
CA PHE A 183 -2.71 -11.20 6.70
C PHE A 183 -2.74 -12.60 7.34
N ALA A 184 -3.80 -12.90 8.10
CA ALA A 184 -4.08 -14.25 8.58
C ALA A 184 -5.60 -14.46 8.72
N ASP A 185 -6.08 -15.66 8.36
CA ASP A 185 -7.51 -16.00 8.39
C ASP A 185 -7.72 -17.53 8.39
N VAL A 186 -8.90 -17.97 8.82
CA VAL A 186 -9.34 -19.37 8.83
C VAL A 186 -10.04 -19.76 7.52
N ILE A 187 -9.57 -20.85 6.92
CA ILE A 187 -10.31 -21.62 5.92
C ILE A 187 -10.92 -22.83 6.63
N ARG A 188 -12.25 -22.90 6.64
CA ARG A 188 -13.02 -23.98 7.28
C ARG A 188 -13.03 -25.25 6.42
N GLU A 189 -11.85 -25.82 6.18
CA GLU A 189 -11.68 -27.03 5.36
C GLU A 189 -12.30 -28.28 6.02
N GLY A 190 -12.49 -28.28 7.35
CA GLY A 190 -13.06 -29.41 8.09
C GLY A 190 -14.58 -29.48 8.07
N GLN A 191 -15.27 -28.38 7.78
CA GLN A 191 -16.73 -28.35 7.75
C GLN A 191 -17.28 -29.27 6.65
N ASN A 192 -18.01 -30.32 7.05
CA ASN A 192 -18.50 -31.40 6.19
C ASN A 192 -17.39 -32.18 5.44
N SER A 193 -16.15 -32.21 5.97
CA SER A 193 -15.05 -32.96 5.36
C SER A 193 -15.29 -34.48 5.42
N PRO A 194 -15.37 -35.20 4.28
CA PRO A 194 -15.59 -36.65 4.27
C PRO A 194 -14.39 -37.43 4.84
N ASP A 195 -13.19 -36.88 4.65
CA ASP A 195 -11.94 -37.42 5.18
C ASP A 195 -11.72 -37.07 6.67
N GLY A 196 -12.64 -36.29 7.28
CA GLY A 196 -12.52 -35.82 8.65
C GLY A 196 -11.29 -34.93 8.89
N ASP A 197 -10.86 -34.24 7.84
CA ASP A 197 -9.79 -33.22 7.88
C ASP A 197 -10.22 -32.02 8.76
N ASP A 198 -9.26 -31.18 9.13
CA ASP A 198 -9.44 -30.07 10.07
C ASP A 198 -9.43 -28.70 9.37
N ASP A 199 -9.95 -27.70 10.08
CA ASP A 199 -9.84 -26.29 9.71
C ASP A 199 -8.37 -25.83 9.77
N LYS A 200 -8.01 -24.87 8.92
CA LYS A 200 -6.62 -24.45 8.74
C LYS A 200 -6.50 -22.94 8.77
N ILE A 201 -5.55 -22.45 9.55
CA ILE A 201 -5.24 -21.03 9.68
C ILE A 201 -4.11 -20.72 8.70
N TYR A 202 -4.40 -19.85 7.73
CA TYR A 202 -3.46 -19.44 6.71
C TYR A 202 -2.84 -18.10 7.08
N TYR A 203 -1.54 -17.96 6.84
CA TYR A 203 -0.75 -16.76 7.12
C TYR A 203 -0.03 -16.28 5.86
N PHE A 204 0.01 -14.96 5.67
CA PHE A 204 0.64 -14.30 4.53
C PHE A 204 1.66 -13.28 5.04
N PHE A 205 2.88 -13.36 4.50
CA PHE A 205 3.99 -12.50 4.91
C PHE A 205 5.06 -12.43 3.81
N THR A 206 5.88 -11.38 3.81
CA THR A 206 7.10 -11.31 2.99
C THR A 206 8.29 -11.60 3.89
N GLU A 207 9.14 -12.58 3.57
CA GLU A 207 10.37 -12.87 4.35
C GLU A 207 11.64 -12.79 3.49
N VAL A 208 12.81 -12.80 4.12
CA VAL A 208 14.09 -12.94 3.41
C VAL A 208 14.25 -14.40 2.94
N SER A 209 14.46 -14.56 1.64
CA SER A 209 14.81 -15.82 0.96
C SER A 209 15.87 -16.61 1.73
N VAL A 210 15.65 -17.91 1.87
CA VAL A 210 16.69 -18.85 2.32
C VAL A 210 17.17 -19.74 1.18
N GLU A 211 16.35 -19.89 0.13
CA GLU A 211 16.53 -20.86 -0.94
C GLU A 211 17.14 -20.29 -2.24
N TYR A 212 17.17 -18.97 -2.41
CA TYR A 212 17.91 -18.28 -3.47
C TYR A 212 19.05 -17.45 -2.88
N GLU A 213 20.25 -17.63 -3.43
CA GLU A 213 21.40 -16.75 -3.24
C GLU A 213 21.31 -15.56 -4.22
N PHE A 214 21.58 -14.35 -3.75
CA PHE A 214 21.50 -13.12 -4.56
C PHE A 214 22.49 -12.08 -4.01
N PHE A 215 22.78 -11.01 -4.75
CA PHE A 215 23.79 -10.00 -4.36
C PHE A 215 23.42 -9.16 -3.12
N GLY A 216 22.19 -9.32 -2.62
CA GLY A 216 21.69 -8.76 -1.38
C GLY A 216 20.46 -9.55 -0.92
N LYS A 217 19.81 -9.12 0.16
CA LYS A 217 18.57 -9.77 0.64
C LYS A 217 17.50 -9.78 -0.46
N LEU A 218 17.13 -10.98 -0.91
CA LEU A 218 15.98 -11.20 -1.78
C LEU A 218 14.75 -11.46 -0.90
N LEU A 219 13.72 -10.65 -1.07
CA LEU A 219 12.43 -10.84 -0.40
C LEU A 219 11.55 -11.83 -1.17
N ILE A 220 10.76 -12.63 -0.46
CA ILE A 220 9.85 -13.60 -1.04
C ILE A 220 8.49 -13.57 -0.31
N PRO A 221 7.37 -13.43 -1.04
CA PRO A 221 6.05 -13.62 -0.46
C PRO A 221 5.82 -15.10 -0.13
N ARG A 222 5.30 -15.35 1.06
CA ARG A 222 4.93 -16.67 1.57
C ARG A 222 3.44 -16.77 1.79
N ILE A 223 2.93 -17.95 1.51
CA ILE A 223 1.73 -18.49 2.16
C ILE A 223 2.19 -19.60 3.10
N ALA A 224 1.72 -19.58 4.34
CA ALA A 224 1.95 -20.62 5.33
C ALA A 224 0.62 -21.07 5.94
N ARG A 225 0.61 -22.25 6.58
CA ARG A 225 -0.57 -22.75 7.30
C ARG A 225 -0.24 -23.54 8.55
N VAL A 226 -1.21 -23.63 9.45
CA VAL A 226 -1.28 -24.56 10.59
C VAL A 226 -2.69 -25.16 10.70
N CYS A 227 -2.83 -26.32 11.34
CA CYS A 227 -4.11 -26.95 11.65
C CYS A 227 -4.68 -26.38 12.95
N LYS A 228 -6.00 -26.17 13.01
CA LYS A 228 -6.68 -25.57 14.17
C LYS A 228 -6.55 -26.45 15.43
N GLY A 229 -6.70 -27.77 15.27
CA GLY A 229 -6.59 -28.78 16.32
C GLY A 229 -5.18 -29.30 16.59
N ASP A 230 -4.12 -28.62 16.12
CA ASP A 230 -2.74 -28.93 16.51
C ASP A 230 -2.56 -28.62 18.01
N LEU A 231 -1.90 -29.51 18.75
CA LEU A 231 -1.61 -29.41 20.19
C LEU A 231 -0.09 -29.41 20.46
N GLY A 232 0.74 -29.43 19.42
CA GLY A 232 2.17 -29.75 19.54
C GLY A 232 2.43 -31.25 19.60
N GLY A 233 3.71 -31.62 19.72
CA GLY A 233 4.17 -33.01 19.86
C GLY A 233 4.52 -33.38 21.30
N GLN A 234 4.47 -34.68 21.64
CA GLN A 234 4.70 -35.15 23.02
C GLN A 234 6.17 -35.07 23.48
N ARG A 235 7.13 -35.15 22.54
CA ARG A 235 8.58 -35.16 22.82
C ARG A 235 9.31 -34.17 21.92
N THR A 236 9.39 -34.49 20.62
CA THR A 236 9.75 -33.52 19.60
C THR A 236 8.60 -32.52 19.44
N LEU A 237 8.92 -31.22 19.24
CA LEU A 237 7.95 -30.14 19.08
C LEU A 237 6.96 -29.94 20.26
N GLN A 238 7.40 -30.15 21.50
CA GLN A 238 6.64 -29.75 22.69
C GLN A 238 6.34 -28.24 22.69
N LYS A 239 5.05 -27.86 22.80
CA LYS A 239 4.56 -26.46 22.70
C LYS A 239 4.97 -25.77 21.37
N LYS A 240 5.26 -26.55 20.32
CA LYS A 240 5.61 -26.08 18.97
C LYS A 240 4.67 -26.67 17.92
N TRP A 241 4.32 -25.93 16.88
CA TRP A 241 3.45 -26.43 15.80
C TRP A 241 3.99 -27.73 15.18
N THR A 242 3.13 -28.73 14.98
CA THR A 242 3.42 -29.95 14.21
C THR A 242 2.92 -29.84 12.76
N SER A 243 2.03 -28.89 12.52
CA SER A 243 1.35 -28.64 11.24
C SER A 243 1.93 -27.49 10.41
N PHE A 244 2.93 -26.76 10.92
CA PHE A 244 3.48 -25.58 10.24
C PHE A 244 4.23 -25.95 8.96
N LEU A 245 3.72 -25.44 7.83
CA LEU A 245 4.39 -25.47 6.53
C LEU A 245 4.27 -24.09 5.86
N LYS A 246 5.27 -23.71 5.06
CA LYS A 246 5.24 -22.53 4.17
C LYS A 246 5.63 -22.87 2.73
N ALA A 247 5.07 -22.14 1.78
CA ALA A 247 5.37 -22.22 0.35
C ALA A 247 5.62 -20.82 -0.23
N LYS A 248 6.36 -20.75 -1.34
CA LYS A 248 6.53 -19.53 -2.13
C LYS A 248 5.21 -19.16 -2.82
N LEU A 249 4.76 -17.92 -2.62
CA LEU A 249 3.58 -17.36 -3.29
C LEU A 249 4.05 -16.45 -4.44
N VAL A 250 3.75 -16.83 -5.69
CA VAL A 250 4.40 -16.23 -6.87
C VAL A 250 3.49 -15.21 -7.56
N CYS A 251 3.93 -13.96 -7.64
CA CYS A 251 3.36 -12.96 -8.55
C CYS A 251 4.46 -12.46 -9.50
N SER A 252 4.30 -12.70 -10.81
CA SER A 252 5.33 -12.43 -11.83
C SER A 252 4.74 -12.33 -13.23
N MET A 253 5.44 -11.65 -14.13
CA MET A 253 5.18 -11.65 -15.58
C MET A 253 6.32 -12.44 -16.27
N PRO A 254 6.16 -13.75 -16.55
CA PRO A 254 7.25 -14.59 -17.07
C PRO A 254 7.80 -14.09 -18.41
N GLU A 255 6.93 -13.62 -19.30
CA GLU A 255 7.28 -13.08 -20.63
C GLU A 255 8.21 -11.86 -20.56
N LEU A 256 8.17 -11.11 -19.46
CA LEU A 256 9.00 -9.94 -19.20
C LEU A 256 10.13 -10.22 -18.20
N ASN A 257 10.28 -11.46 -17.73
CA ASN A 257 11.15 -11.88 -16.63
C ASN A 257 11.01 -11.01 -15.35
N PHE A 258 9.82 -10.45 -15.11
CA PHE A 258 9.58 -9.49 -14.02
C PHE A 258 8.86 -10.15 -12.84
N VAL A 259 9.23 -9.80 -11.60
CA VAL A 259 8.67 -10.41 -10.38
C VAL A 259 8.22 -9.34 -9.39
N PHE A 260 7.04 -9.53 -8.82
CA PHE A 260 6.49 -8.74 -7.72
C PHE A 260 6.67 -9.53 -6.42
N ASN A 261 7.80 -9.30 -5.75
CA ASN A 261 8.30 -10.16 -4.67
C ASN A 261 8.10 -9.58 -3.25
N VAL A 262 7.28 -8.54 -3.10
CA VAL A 262 6.80 -8.03 -1.81
C VAL A 262 5.27 -8.04 -1.84
N VAL A 263 4.63 -8.74 -0.91
CA VAL A 263 3.17 -8.65 -0.70
C VAL A 263 2.86 -7.57 0.34
N HIS A 264 1.85 -6.74 0.08
CA HIS A 264 1.39 -5.67 0.99
C HIS A 264 0.05 -5.95 1.64
N ASP A 265 -0.85 -6.64 0.93
CA ASP A 265 -2.18 -6.99 1.42
C ASP A 265 -2.75 -8.23 0.73
N VAL A 266 -3.67 -8.93 1.41
CA VAL A 266 -4.31 -10.17 0.95
C VAL A 266 -5.78 -10.20 1.35
N PHE A 267 -6.66 -10.43 0.38
CA PHE A 267 -8.10 -10.58 0.57
C PHE A 267 -8.57 -11.98 0.17
N ILE A 268 -9.29 -12.67 1.06
CA ILE A 268 -9.82 -14.01 0.79
C ILE A 268 -11.30 -13.91 0.40
N LEU A 269 -11.58 -14.04 -0.89
CA LEU A 269 -12.95 -14.15 -1.41
C LEU A 269 -13.48 -15.57 -1.14
N LYS A 270 -14.01 -15.77 0.07
CA LYS A 270 -14.59 -17.05 0.52
C LYS A 270 -15.80 -17.42 -0.32
N ALA A 271 -15.87 -18.69 -0.73
CA ALA A 271 -17.00 -19.27 -1.46
C ALA A 271 -17.75 -20.29 -0.57
N PRO A 272 -19.02 -20.64 -0.90
CA PRO A 272 -19.81 -21.60 -0.12
C PRO A 272 -19.16 -22.98 0.03
N HIS A 273 -18.35 -23.41 -0.94
CA HIS A 273 -17.41 -24.51 -0.79
C HIS A 273 -15.99 -23.96 -0.77
N TRP A 274 -15.20 -24.32 0.25
CA TRP A 274 -13.83 -23.82 0.42
C TRP A 274 -12.91 -24.01 -0.81
N ARG A 275 -13.16 -25.03 -1.65
CA ARG A 275 -12.37 -25.32 -2.86
C ARG A 275 -12.48 -24.24 -3.93
N ASP A 276 -13.59 -23.49 -3.94
CA ASP A 276 -13.90 -22.41 -4.89
C ASP A 276 -13.48 -21.02 -4.37
N THR A 277 -12.93 -20.95 -3.15
CA THR A 277 -12.38 -19.73 -2.57
C THR A 277 -11.20 -19.23 -3.41
N VAL A 278 -11.15 -17.91 -3.61
CA VAL A 278 -10.05 -17.26 -4.34
C VAL A 278 -9.34 -16.28 -3.42
N ILE A 279 -8.03 -16.48 -3.27
CA ILE A 279 -7.15 -15.57 -2.52
C ILE A 279 -6.63 -14.52 -3.50
N TYR A 280 -6.89 -13.25 -3.24
CA TYR A 280 -6.32 -12.12 -3.97
C TYR A 280 -5.21 -11.48 -3.14
N GLY A 281 -4.13 -11.00 -3.76
CA GLY A 281 -3.08 -10.26 -3.07
C GLY A 281 -2.52 -9.12 -3.91
N VAL A 282 -2.10 -8.06 -3.24
CA VAL A 282 -1.39 -6.90 -3.81
C VAL A 282 0.10 -7.06 -3.61
N PHE A 283 0.85 -6.94 -4.71
CA PHE A 283 2.30 -7.14 -4.74
C PHE A 283 3.03 -5.97 -5.41
N THR A 284 4.22 -5.63 -4.93
CA THR A 284 5.18 -4.75 -5.62
C THR A 284 6.52 -5.47 -5.84
N SER A 285 7.37 -4.86 -6.66
CA SER A 285 8.80 -5.19 -6.74
C SER A 285 9.56 -4.65 -5.51
N GLN A 286 10.55 -5.37 -4.99
CA GLN A 286 11.51 -4.81 -4.01
C GLN A 286 12.44 -3.76 -4.66
N TRP A 287 12.64 -3.86 -5.97
CA TRP A 287 13.40 -2.91 -6.78
C TRP A 287 12.47 -1.74 -7.11
N GLY A 288 12.41 -0.76 -6.19
CA GLY A 288 11.46 0.35 -6.19
C GLY A 288 11.64 1.40 -7.30
N ASN A 289 12.60 1.22 -8.20
CA ASN A 289 12.89 2.12 -9.32
C ASN A 289 11.94 1.98 -10.52
N VAL A 290 10.92 1.11 -10.43
CA VAL A 290 9.99 0.81 -11.55
C VAL A 290 8.54 1.23 -11.26
N GLY A 291 8.20 1.57 -10.00
CA GLY A 291 6.87 2.09 -9.64
C GLY A 291 5.66 1.18 -9.95
N LEU A 292 5.88 -0.14 -10.06
CA LEU A 292 4.83 -1.09 -10.46
C LEU A 292 4.19 -1.79 -9.27
N SER A 293 2.85 -1.84 -9.29
CA SER A 293 2.04 -2.74 -8.46
C SER A 293 1.28 -3.74 -9.31
N ALA A 294 1.04 -4.93 -8.77
CA ALA A 294 0.22 -5.96 -9.38
C ALA A 294 -0.78 -6.57 -8.39
N VAL A 295 -1.90 -7.05 -8.92
CA VAL A 295 -2.83 -7.93 -8.20
C VAL A 295 -2.69 -9.34 -8.76
N CYS A 296 -2.36 -10.31 -7.93
CA CYS A 296 -2.40 -11.73 -8.29
C CYS A 296 -3.56 -12.43 -7.57
N ALA A 297 -4.15 -13.44 -8.21
CA ALA A 297 -5.25 -14.23 -7.67
C ALA A 297 -4.89 -15.72 -7.70
N TYR A 298 -5.22 -16.46 -6.65
CA TYR A 298 -4.81 -17.85 -6.42
C TYR A 298 -6.03 -18.70 -6.05
N ASN A 299 -6.15 -19.90 -6.65
CA ASN A 299 -7.23 -20.83 -6.34
C ASN A 299 -6.89 -21.63 -5.07
N MET A 300 -7.81 -21.69 -4.11
CA MET A 300 -7.64 -22.45 -2.87
C MET A 300 -7.37 -23.95 -3.10
N SER A 301 -7.92 -24.52 -4.19
CA SER A 301 -7.62 -25.90 -4.61
C SER A 301 -6.14 -26.10 -4.99
N SER A 302 -5.52 -25.12 -5.67
CA SER A 302 -4.09 -25.17 -6.02
C SER A 302 -3.19 -24.99 -4.79
N VAL A 303 -3.60 -24.12 -3.85
CA VAL A 303 -2.94 -23.98 -2.54
C VAL A 303 -2.96 -25.31 -1.77
N HIS A 304 -4.14 -25.93 -1.66
CA HIS A 304 -4.30 -27.21 -0.98
C HIS A 304 -3.48 -28.32 -1.65
N GLU A 305 -3.38 -28.35 -2.99
CA GLU A 305 -2.53 -29.31 -3.71
C GLU A 305 -1.04 -29.15 -3.38
N VAL A 306 -0.50 -27.93 -3.36
CA VAL A 306 0.90 -27.67 -2.97
C VAL A 306 1.17 -28.19 -1.55
N PHE A 307 0.31 -27.87 -0.57
CA PHE A 307 0.52 -28.34 0.80
C PHE A 307 0.31 -29.84 1.01
N SER A 308 -0.61 -30.48 0.27
CA SER A 308 -0.94 -31.91 0.43
C SER A 308 -0.03 -32.86 -0.37
N LYS A 309 0.49 -32.44 -1.54
CA LYS A 309 1.29 -33.30 -2.43
C LYS A 309 2.72 -32.81 -2.65
N GLY A 310 2.97 -31.51 -2.50
CA GLY A 310 4.25 -30.88 -2.81
C GLY A 310 5.43 -31.49 -2.05
N LYS A 311 6.62 -31.37 -2.66
CA LYS A 311 7.89 -31.76 -2.08
C LYS A 311 8.41 -30.67 -1.14
N TYR A 312 9.22 -31.09 -0.19
CA TYR A 312 9.86 -30.23 0.80
C TYR A 312 11.23 -29.80 0.30
N MET A 313 11.75 -28.68 0.77
CA MET A 313 13.16 -28.33 0.63
C MET A 313 13.96 -28.88 1.82
N GLN A 314 15.20 -29.30 1.57
CA GLN A 314 16.16 -29.76 2.57
C GLN A 314 17.42 -28.91 2.53
N LYS A 315 18.00 -28.63 3.70
CA LYS A 315 19.34 -28.06 3.82
C LYS A 315 20.41 -29.10 3.46
N VAL A 316 21.34 -28.71 2.60
CA VAL A 316 22.58 -29.45 2.34
C VAL A 316 23.76 -28.54 2.65
N THR A 317 24.67 -29.03 3.49
CA THR A 317 25.97 -28.40 3.72
C THR A 317 26.87 -28.68 2.53
N VAL A 318 27.17 -27.65 1.73
CA VAL A 318 28.20 -27.75 0.70
C VAL A 318 29.57 -27.64 1.39
N GLU A 319 30.55 -28.42 0.94
CA GLU A 319 31.93 -28.29 1.44
C GLU A 319 32.40 -26.84 1.27
N GLN A 320 33.10 -26.30 2.29
CA GLN A 320 33.47 -24.89 2.40
C GLN A 320 32.31 -23.92 2.76
N SER A 321 31.43 -24.36 3.67
CA SER A 321 30.66 -23.57 4.66
C SER A 321 29.32 -22.94 4.27
N HIS A 322 28.89 -22.97 3.00
CA HIS A 322 27.55 -22.49 2.63
C HIS A 322 26.49 -23.60 2.76
N THR A 323 25.42 -23.32 3.51
CA THR A 323 24.21 -24.17 3.53
C THR A 323 23.31 -23.77 2.38
N LYS A 324 23.05 -24.69 1.44
CA LYS A 324 22.10 -24.48 0.35
C LYS A 324 20.81 -25.26 0.61
N TRP A 325 19.70 -24.78 0.05
CA TRP A 325 18.43 -25.50 0.08
C TRP A 325 18.16 -26.15 -1.28
N VAL A 326 17.73 -27.41 -1.27
CA VAL A 326 17.46 -28.22 -2.46
C VAL A 326 16.25 -29.13 -2.26
N ARG A 327 15.64 -29.57 -3.36
CA ARG A 327 14.49 -30.48 -3.37
C ARG A 327 14.77 -31.78 -2.61
N PHE A 328 13.97 -32.07 -1.57
CA PHE A 328 14.02 -33.35 -0.88
C PHE A 328 13.42 -34.46 -1.77
N ASN A 329 14.30 -35.30 -2.32
CA ASN A 329 13.95 -36.45 -3.15
C ASN A 329 13.91 -37.79 -2.40
N GLY A 330 14.11 -37.78 -1.07
CA GLY A 330 14.06 -38.99 -0.24
C GLY A 330 12.63 -39.45 0.09
N ILE A 331 12.54 -40.50 0.92
CA ILE A 331 11.26 -41.05 1.37
C ILE A 331 10.69 -40.17 2.51
N THR A 332 9.59 -39.47 2.22
CA THR A 332 8.81 -38.74 3.23
C THR A 332 8.22 -39.70 4.27
N PRO A 333 8.22 -39.35 5.58
CA PRO A 333 7.51 -40.10 6.62
C PRO A 333 6.00 -40.25 6.38
N SER A 334 5.39 -41.20 7.09
CA SER A 334 3.94 -41.39 7.21
C SER A 334 3.60 -41.43 8.71
N PRO A 335 2.57 -40.69 9.21
CA PRO A 335 1.75 -39.68 8.52
C PRO A 335 2.55 -38.56 7.86
N ARG A 336 1.95 -37.84 6.91
CA ARG A 336 2.66 -36.79 6.12
C ARG A 336 3.06 -35.64 7.05
N PRO A 337 4.35 -35.25 7.12
CA PRO A 337 4.79 -34.13 7.93
C PRO A 337 4.07 -32.83 7.54
N GLY A 338 3.40 -32.18 8.50
CA GLY A 338 2.61 -30.97 8.27
C GLY A 338 1.17 -31.16 7.76
N GLU A 339 0.61 -32.38 7.84
CA GLU A 339 -0.83 -32.61 7.62
C GLU A 339 -1.65 -32.56 8.92
N CYS A 340 -2.97 -32.40 8.81
CA CYS A 340 -3.88 -32.43 9.96
C CYS A 340 -4.32 -33.86 10.29
N ILE A 341 -4.78 -34.07 11.52
CA ILE A 341 -5.27 -35.39 11.95
C ILE A 341 -6.62 -35.66 11.30
N ASN A 342 -6.62 -36.52 10.28
CA ASN A 342 -7.76 -36.94 9.48
C ASN A 342 -8.22 -38.37 9.84
N ASN A 343 -9.22 -38.90 9.14
CA ASN A 343 -9.76 -40.24 9.40
C ASN A 343 -8.74 -41.37 9.13
N LEU A 344 -7.80 -41.20 8.20
CA LEU A 344 -6.73 -42.17 7.97
C LEU A 344 -5.79 -42.25 9.18
N ASN A 345 -5.41 -41.10 9.74
CA ASN A 345 -4.59 -41.01 10.94
C ASN A 345 -5.32 -41.59 12.17
N ARG A 346 -6.63 -41.33 12.31
CA ARG A 346 -7.47 -41.96 13.36
C ARG A 346 -7.52 -43.49 13.24
N MET A 347 -7.61 -44.05 12.03
CA MET A 347 -7.54 -45.50 11.80
C MET A 347 -6.16 -46.11 12.16
N GLN A 348 -5.10 -45.30 12.24
CA GLN A 348 -3.77 -45.70 12.73
C GLN A 348 -3.59 -45.47 14.25
N ASN A 349 -4.68 -45.21 14.99
CA ASN A 349 -4.70 -44.81 16.40
C ASN A 349 -4.04 -43.46 16.72
N ILE A 350 -3.87 -42.59 15.71
CA ILE A 350 -3.35 -41.23 15.87
C ILE A 350 -4.55 -40.28 15.91
N THR A 351 -4.98 -39.93 17.12
CA THR A 351 -6.17 -39.09 17.37
C THR A 351 -5.85 -37.62 17.60
N SER A 352 -4.59 -37.28 17.90
CA SER A 352 -4.09 -35.90 18.04
C SER A 352 -2.61 -35.79 17.63
N SER A 353 -2.12 -34.55 17.45
CA SER A 353 -0.71 -34.29 17.09
C SER A 353 0.30 -34.84 18.11
N LEU A 354 -0.11 -34.96 19.39
CA LEU A 354 0.71 -35.52 20.46
C LEU A 354 1.05 -37.00 20.23
N GLN A 355 0.26 -37.71 19.42
CA GLN A 355 0.46 -39.12 19.06
C GLN A 355 1.20 -39.32 17.74
N LEU A 356 1.65 -38.26 17.07
CA LEU A 356 2.43 -38.36 15.84
C LEU A 356 3.82 -39.00 16.11
N PRO A 357 4.33 -39.87 15.22
CA PRO A 357 5.66 -40.46 15.39
C PRO A 357 6.77 -39.39 15.43
N ASP A 358 7.73 -39.56 16.33
CA ASP A 358 8.89 -38.66 16.46
C ASP A 358 9.65 -38.46 15.13
N LYS A 359 9.63 -39.45 14.22
CA LYS A 359 10.17 -39.35 12.84
C LYS A 359 9.43 -38.33 11.97
N THR A 360 8.09 -38.26 12.06
CA THR A 360 7.28 -37.28 11.34
C THR A 360 7.46 -35.88 11.93
N LEU A 361 7.50 -35.79 13.27
CA LEU A 361 7.70 -34.54 14.00
C LEU A 361 9.09 -33.92 13.75
N GLN A 362 10.16 -34.72 13.76
CA GLN A 362 11.49 -34.23 13.44
C GLN A 362 11.60 -33.81 11.97
N PHE A 363 10.93 -34.51 11.06
CA PHE A 363 10.94 -34.15 9.65
C PHE A 363 10.32 -32.77 9.39
N VAL A 364 9.12 -32.49 9.90
CA VAL A 364 8.49 -31.16 9.73
C VAL A 364 9.30 -30.05 10.42
N LYS A 365 9.94 -30.34 11.56
CA LYS A 365 10.85 -29.42 12.24
C LYS A 365 12.01 -28.95 11.36
N ASP A 366 12.62 -29.87 10.62
CA ASP A 366 13.78 -29.60 9.77
C ASP A 366 13.42 -29.13 8.36
N HIS A 367 12.21 -29.48 7.88
CA HIS A 367 11.74 -29.24 6.50
C HIS A 367 10.39 -28.46 6.45
N PRO A 368 10.27 -27.26 7.06
CA PRO A 368 9.02 -26.48 7.06
C PRO A 368 8.72 -25.78 5.72
N LEU A 369 9.69 -25.71 4.80
CA LEU A 369 9.58 -25.04 3.50
C LEU A 369 9.27 -26.05 2.39
N LEU A 370 8.27 -25.75 1.58
CA LEU A 370 7.94 -26.49 0.36
C LEU A 370 8.67 -25.93 -0.86
N GLU A 371 9.12 -26.85 -1.72
CA GLU A 371 9.82 -26.58 -2.98
C GLU A 371 8.86 -26.10 -4.07
N ASP A 372 7.71 -26.77 -4.21
CA ASP A 372 6.75 -26.49 -5.26
C ASP A 372 5.96 -25.20 -4.93
N PRO A 373 5.94 -24.17 -5.80
CA PRO A 373 5.35 -22.86 -5.50
C PRO A 373 3.84 -22.82 -5.74
N VAL A 374 3.16 -21.90 -5.05
CA VAL A 374 1.78 -21.51 -5.37
C VAL A 374 1.81 -20.48 -6.50
N LEU A 375 1.31 -20.89 -7.67
CA LEU A 375 1.20 -20.06 -8.88
C LEU A 375 -0.17 -19.38 -9.01
N PRO A 376 -0.26 -18.20 -9.66
CA PRO A 376 -1.51 -17.47 -9.82
C PRO A 376 -2.37 -18.04 -10.94
N ILE A 377 -3.69 -17.83 -10.87
CA ILE A 377 -4.66 -18.33 -11.85
C ILE A 377 -4.42 -17.65 -13.20
N GLY A 378 -3.82 -18.38 -14.15
CA GLY A 378 -3.40 -17.89 -15.46
C GLY A 378 -1.89 -17.67 -15.59
N ASN A 379 -1.08 -18.07 -14.61
CA ASN A 379 0.39 -17.94 -14.59
C ASN A 379 0.93 -16.48 -14.67
N GLY A 380 0.07 -15.49 -14.46
CA GLY A 380 0.43 -14.07 -14.40
C GLY A 380 -0.49 -13.28 -13.46
N PRO A 381 -0.22 -11.97 -13.27
CA PRO A 381 -1.08 -11.08 -12.53
C PRO A 381 -2.43 -10.88 -13.23
N ARG A 382 -3.47 -10.61 -12.43
CA ARG A 382 -4.81 -10.20 -12.90
C ARG A 382 -4.94 -8.71 -13.17
N LEU A 383 -4.03 -7.89 -12.64
CA LEU A 383 -3.94 -6.46 -12.88
C LEU A 383 -2.49 -6.03 -12.68
N VAL A 384 -1.99 -5.14 -13.54
CA VAL A 384 -0.70 -4.45 -13.35
C VAL A 384 -0.92 -2.96 -13.60
N THR A 385 -0.36 -2.11 -12.73
CA THR A 385 -0.38 -0.65 -12.88
C THR A 385 1.03 -0.09 -12.85
N LYS A 386 1.19 1.12 -13.41
CA LYS A 386 2.43 1.91 -13.38
C LYS A 386 2.24 3.15 -12.50
N ASP A 387 3.34 3.65 -11.92
CA ASP A 387 3.43 4.90 -11.15
C ASP A 387 2.47 5.01 -9.92
N VAL A 388 1.94 3.87 -9.49
CA VAL A 388 0.94 3.71 -8.43
C VAL A 388 1.35 2.56 -7.52
N ASN A 389 1.52 2.87 -6.24
CA ASN A 389 1.78 1.88 -5.19
C ASN A 389 0.44 1.49 -4.54
N TYR A 390 -0.04 0.27 -4.78
CA TYR A 390 -1.20 -0.26 -4.06
C TYR A 390 -0.79 -0.74 -2.67
N THR A 391 -1.60 -0.42 -1.67
CA THR A 391 -1.36 -0.75 -0.25
C THR A 391 -2.37 -1.72 0.33
N GLN A 392 -3.58 -1.79 -0.25
CA GLN A 392 -4.73 -2.52 0.28
C GLN A 392 -5.65 -3.02 -0.84
N ILE A 393 -6.40 -4.10 -0.59
CA ILE A 393 -7.33 -4.73 -1.54
C ILE A 393 -8.58 -5.29 -0.86
N ALA A 394 -9.73 -5.09 -1.49
CA ALA A 394 -10.94 -5.87 -1.23
C ALA A 394 -11.59 -6.30 -2.54
N VAL A 395 -12.27 -7.46 -2.55
CA VAL A 395 -12.90 -8.00 -3.76
C VAL A 395 -14.34 -8.40 -3.47
N GLN A 396 -15.30 -7.86 -4.23
CA GLN A 396 -16.70 -8.27 -4.14
C GLN A 396 -17.08 -9.13 -5.35
N ARG A 397 -17.81 -10.22 -5.11
CA ARG A 397 -18.53 -10.95 -6.15
C ARG A 397 -19.85 -10.23 -6.41
N VAL A 398 -20.07 -9.78 -7.64
CA VAL A 398 -21.25 -8.99 -8.05
C VAL A 398 -21.93 -9.71 -9.21
N GLN A 399 -23.25 -9.86 -9.12
CA GLN A 399 -24.07 -10.36 -10.22
C GLN A 399 -24.60 -9.18 -11.04
N ALA A 400 -24.36 -9.21 -12.36
CA ALA A 400 -24.80 -8.19 -13.29
C ALA A 400 -26.26 -8.41 -13.75
N LEU A 401 -26.81 -7.45 -14.49
CA LEU A 401 -28.21 -7.45 -14.93
C LEU A 401 -28.56 -8.63 -15.86
N ASP A 402 -27.59 -9.14 -16.61
CA ASP A 402 -27.71 -10.34 -17.47
C ASP A 402 -27.59 -11.67 -16.69
N GLY A 403 -27.35 -11.61 -15.38
CA GLY A 403 -27.10 -12.76 -14.52
C GLY A 403 -25.66 -13.28 -14.52
N SER A 404 -24.75 -12.66 -15.28
CA SER A 404 -23.32 -12.99 -15.21
C SER A 404 -22.71 -12.58 -13.87
N ILE A 405 -21.66 -13.28 -13.46
CA ILE A 405 -20.99 -13.07 -12.17
C ILE A 405 -19.58 -12.54 -12.41
N HIS A 406 -19.30 -11.35 -11.88
CA HIS A 406 -18.00 -10.69 -11.97
C HIS A 406 -17.37 -10.50 -10.59
N HIS A 407 -16.04 -10.38 -10.56
CA HIS A 407 -15.28 -10.02 -9.37
C HIS A 407 -14.82 -8.57 -9.52
N VAL A 408 -15.37 -7.66 -8.72
CA VAL A 408 -14.96 -6.25 -8.66
C VAL A 408 -13.82 -6.13 -7.66
N ILE A 409 -12.71 -5.56 -8.11
CA ILE A 409 -11.49 -5.39 -7.32
C ILE A 409 -11.38 -3.91 -6.91
N PHE A 410 -11.39 -3.66 -5.60
CA PHE A 410 -11.15 -2.35 -5.00
C PHE A 410 -9.72 -2.34 -4.45
N THR A 411 -8.87 -1.44 -4.93
CA THR A 411 -7.48 -1.30 -4.45
C THR A 411 -7.21 0.10 -3.91
N GLY A 412 -6.71 0.18 -2.67
CA GLY A 412 -6.23 1.41 -2.05
C GLY A 412 -4.76 1.69 -2.39
N THR A 413 -4.36 2.97 -2.34
CA THR A 413 -3.02 3.45 -2.70
C THR A 413 -2.30 4.18 -1.55
N ASP A 414 -0.99 4.38 -1.74
CA ASP A 414 -0.12 5.18 -0.89
C ASP A 414 -0.45 6.70 -0.83
N LYS A 415 -1.32 7.18 -1.72
CA LYS A 415 -1.69 8.61 -1.88
C LYS A 415 -3.15 8.91 -1.52
N GLY A 416 -3.92 7.92 -1.05
CA GLY A 416 -5.33 8.11 -0.63
C GLY A 416 -6.34 7.99 -1.77
N LEU A 417 -5.95 7.42 -2.90
CA LEU A 417 -6.83 7.05 -4.01
C LEU A 417 -7.34 5.62 -3.83
N LEU A 418 -8.63 5.43 -4.08
CA LEU A 418 -9.26 4.15 -4.37
C LEU A 418 -9.32 3.98 -5.89
N HIS A 419 -8.89 2.82 -6.41
CA HIS A 419 -9.20 2.39 -7.77
C HIS A 419 -10.23 1.25 -7.71
N LYS A 420 -11.27 1.32 -8.53
CA LYS A 420 -12.24 0.23 -8.74
C LYS A 420 -12.02 -0.37 -10.12
N SER A 421 -11.77 -1.67 -10.17
CA SER A 421 -11.40 -2.39 -11.39
C SER A 421 -12.25 -3.64 -11.59
N LEU A 422 -12.43 -4.03 -12.84
CA LEU A 422 -13.19 -5.19 -13.28
C LEU A 422 -12.34 -6.06 -14.20
N VAL A 423 -12.40 -7.38 -14.04
CA VAL A 423 -11.80 -8.32 -15.00
C VAL A 423 -12.87 -8.76 -16.00
N LEU A 424 -12.65 -8.45 -17.28
CA LEU A 424 -13.59 -8.69 -18.39
C LEU A 424 -12.88 -9.50 -19.48
N GLU A 425 -13.32 -10.74 -19.69
CA GLU A 425 -12.85 -11.66 -20.75
C GLU A 425 -11.32 -11.92 -20.80
N GLY A 426 -10.59 -11.51 -19.75
CA GLY A 426 -9.14 -11.62 -19.62
C GLY A 426 -8.45 -10.26 -19.38
N GLU A 427 -9.06 -9.19 -19.89
CA GLU A 427 -8.59 -7.81 -19.77
C GLU A 427 -9.02 -7.15 -18.45
N VAL A 428 -8.34 -6.04 -18.11
CA VAL A 428 -8.71 -5.18 -16.97
C VAL A 428 -9.36 -3.89 -17.45
N HIS A 429 -10.53 -3.60 -16.92
CA HIS A 429 -11.18 -2.30 -17.04
C HIS A 429 -11.15 -1.58 -15.69
N ILE A 430 -10.50 -0.41 -15.62
CA ILE A 430 -10.56 0.47 -14.45
C ILE A 430 -11.82 1.33 -14.59
N VAL A 431 -12.80 1.10 -13.73
CA VAL A 431 -14.12 1.75 -13.73
C VAL A 431 -14.03 3.18 -13.20
N GLU A 432 -13.29 3.39 -12.10
CA GLU A 432 -13.13 4.71 -11.49
C GLU A 432 -11.87 4.82 -10.61
N GLU A 433 -11.32 6.04 -10.57
CA GLU A 433 -10.28 6.52 -9.67
C GLU A 433 -10.92 7.57 -8.74
N ILE A 434 -10.83 7.38 -7.42
CA ILE A 434 -11.49 8.23 -6.42
C ILE A 434 -10.47 8.68 -5.37
N GLN A 435 -10.21 10.00 -5.29
CA GLN A 435 -9.44 10.60 -4.20
C GLN A 435 -10.34 10.74 -2.95
N LEU A 436 -10.07 9.96 -1.90
CA LEU A 436 -10.93 9.88 -0.70
C LEU A 436 -10.75 11.08 0.24
N LEU A 437 -9.51 11.55 0.41
CA LEU A 437 -9.15 12.70 1.24
C LEU A 437 -8.47 13.77 0.38
N LYS A 438 -8.73 15.05 0.67
CA LYS A 438 -8.10 16.19 -0.02
C LYS A 438 -6.58 16.24 0.17
N ASN A 439 -6.12 15.74 1.32
CA ASN A 439 -4.71 15.57 1.62
C ASN A 439 -4.32 14.14 1.18
N THR A 440 -3.19 14.00 0.50
CA THR A 440 -2.68 12.68 0.10
C THR A 440 -2.13 11.93 1.31
N GLU A 441 -2.73 10.78 1.64
CA GLU A 441 -2.34 9.97 2.78
C GLU A 441 -2.56 8.48 2.46
N PRO A 442 -1.63 7.57 2.82
CA PRO A 442 -1.74 6.15 2.48
C PRO A 442 -2.93 5.47 3.15
N ILE A 443 -3.70 4.70 2.38
CA ILE A 443 -4.75 3.81 2.90
C ILE A 443 -4.08 2.65 3.64
N LYS A 444 -4.40 2.49 4.93
CA LYS A 444 -3.79 1.51 5.87
C LYS A 444 -4.64 0.26 6.09
N THR A 445 -5.96 0.38 5.95
CA THR A 445 -6.88 -0.76 6.01
C THR A 445 -8.03 -0.50 5.04
N LEU A 446 -8.47 -1.53 4.31
CA LEU A 446 -9.67 -1.50 3.48
C LEU A 446 -10.64 -2.60 3.92
N LEU A 447 -11.78 -2.23 4.48
CA LEU A 447 -12.88 -3.16 4.77
C LEU A 447 -14.03 -2.99 3.77
N LEU A 448 -14.67 -4.12 3.46
CA LEU A 448 -15.80 -4.28 2.55
C LEU A 448 -16.91 -5.02 3.30
N SER A 449 -18.14 -4.51 3.21
CA SER A 449 -19.31 -5.21 3.77
C SER A 449 -19.59 -6.52 3.02
N SER A 450 -20.02 -7.57 3.73
CA SER A 450 -20.43 -8.84 3.11
C SER A 450 -21.78 -8.72 2.39
N GLN A 451 -22.61 -7.75 2.80
CA GLN A 451 -23.98 -7.59 2.34
C GLN A 451 -24.05 -6.75 1.05
N VAL A 452 -24.46 -7.36 -0.07
CA VAL A 452 -24.53 -6.71 -1.39
C VAL A 452 -25.53 -5.54 -1.44
N VAL A 453 -26.64 -5.62 -0.70
CA VAL A 453 -27.77 -4.66 -0.75
C VAL A 453 -27.42 -3.29 -0.16
N ARG A 454 -26.48 -3.22 0.78
CA ARG A 454 -26.03 -1.97 1.44
C ARG A 454 -24.52 -1.90 1.58
N THR A 455 -23.79 -2.36 0.56
CA THR A 455 -22.34 -2.43 0.63
C THR A 455 -21.71 -1.04 0.72
N PHE A 456 -21.01 -0.80 1.83
CA PHE A 456 -20.04 0.27 1.95
C PHE A 456 -18.62 -0.29 1.96
N LEU A 457 -17.68 0.58 1.60
CA LEU A 457 -16.25 0.43 1.77
C LEU A 457 -15.81 1.37 2.90
N TRP A 458 -14.98 0.87 3.82
CA TRP A 458 -14.37 1.67 4.88
C TRP A 458 -12.86 1.68 4.73
N PHE A 459 -12.30 2.88 4.78
CA PHE A 459 -10.88 3.14 4.59
C PHE A 459 -10.30 3.69 5.88
N LEU A 460 -9.19 3.10 6.32
CA LEU A 460 -8.43 3.58 7.47
C LEU A 460 -7.22 4.37 6.99
N MET A 461 -7.01 5.54 7.58
CA MET A 461 -5.82 6.37 7.42
C MET A 461 -5.29 6.74 8.82
N TYR A 462 -4.06 7.25 8.94
CA TYR A 462 -3.58 7.71 10.25
C TYR A 462 -4.34 8.97 10.74
N SER A 463 -5.00 9.73 9.86
CA SER A 463 -5.86 10.87 10.22
C SER A 463 -7.30 10.52 10.60
N GLY A 464 -7.84 9.35 10.20
CA GLY A 464 -9.23 8.99 10.48
C GLY A 464 -9.78 7.81 9.68
N VAL A 465 -11.10 7.71 9.62
CA VAL A 465 -11.86 6.74 8.83
C VAL A 465 -12.67 7.45 7.75
N VAL A 466 -12.69 6.93 6.53
CA VAL A 466 -13.59 7.36 5.44
C VAL A 466 -14.52 6.21 5.05
N GLN A 467 -15.78 6.53 4.78
CA GLN A 467 -16.83 5.61 4.31
C GLN A 467 -17.26 6.02 2.89
N SER A 468 -17.28 5.06 1.96
CA SER A 468 -17.74 5.25 0.58
C SER A 468 -18.79 4.20 0.20
N PRO A 469 -19.82 4.54 -0.60
CA PRO A 469 -20.54 3.56 -1.41
C PRO A 469 -19.60 2.77 -2.34
N THR A 470 -20.04 1.58 -2.77
CA THR A 470 -19.33 0.76 -3.79
C THR A 470 -19.50 1.26 -5.24
N ALA A 471 -20.47 2.12 -5.51
CA ALA A 471 -20.71 2.71 -6.81
C ALA A 471 -21.46 4.05 -6.71
N PHE A 472 -21.19 4.95 -7.64
CA PHE A 472 -21.75 6.31 -7.69
C PHE A 472 -22.62 6.50 -8.93
N CYS A 473 -23.60 5.61 -9.15
CA CYS A 473 -24.34 5.54 -10.41
C CYS A 473 -25.02 6.86 -10.83
N GLU A 474 -25.52 7.63 -9.86
CA GLU A 474 -26.14 8.95 -10.10
C GLU A 474 -25.21 9.98 -10.78
N LYS A 475 -23.88 9.76 -10.78
CA LYS A 475 -22.91 10.64 -11.47
C LYS A 475 -22.97 10.53 -13.00
N TYR A 476 -23.63 9.51 -13.55
CA TYR A 476 -23.73 9.25 -14.98
C TYR A 476 -25.03 9.86 -15.55
N PRO A 477 -25.00 11.02 -16.23
CA PRO A 477 -26.19 11.82 -16.55
C PRO A 477 -26.94 11.36 -17.81
N SER A 478 -26.49 10.28 -18.48
CA SER A 478 -27.17 9.72 -19.65
C SER A 478 -26.95 8.21 -19.75
N CYS A 479 -27.84 7.52 -20.48
CA CYS A 479 -27.72 6.09 -20.73
C CYS A 479 -26.35 5.70 -21.29
N VAL A 480 -25.83 6.50 -22.24
CA VAL A 480 -24.53 6.25 -22.88
C VAL A 480 -23.41 6.29 -21.84
N ASP A 481 -23.42 7.25 -20.92
CA ASP A 481 -22.41 7.33 -19.84
C ASP A 481 -22.55 6.14 -18.86
N CYS A 482 -23.79 5.78 -18.51
CA CYS A 482 -24.12 4.69 -17.59
C CYS A 482 -23.67 3.32 -18.14
N VAL A 483 -23.77 3.11 -19.46
CA VAL A 483 -23.35 1.87 -20.13
C VAL A 483 -21.85 1.86 -20.42
N LEU A 484 -21.25 2.96 -20.90
CA LEU A 484 -19.81 3.04 -21.16
C LEU A 484 -18.95 2.98 -19.88
N ALA A 485 -19.52 3.32 -18.72
CA ALA A 485 -18.92 3.08 -17.42
C ALA A 485 -18.58 1.59 -17.15
N ARG A 486 -19.34 0.66 -17.74
CA ARG A 486 -19.20 -0.81 -17.57
C ARG A 486 -19.21 -1.23 -16.08
N ASP A 487 -19.94 -0.49 -15.26
CA ASP A 487 -19.99 -0.66 -13.81
C ASP A 487 -21.09 -1.68 -13.44
N PRO A 488 -20.77 -2.86 -12.87
CA PRO A 488 -21.75 -3.92 -12.63
C PRO A 488 -22.82 -3.56 -11.60
N TYR A 489 -22.61 -2.54 -10.77
CA TYR A 489 -23.62 -2.05 -9.84
C TYR A 489 -24.61 -1.08 -10.50
N CYS A 490 -24.32 -0.54 -11.69
CA CYS A 490 -25.07 0.57 -12.30
C CYS A 490 -25.83 0.14 -13.55
N ALA A 491 -27.09 0.56 -13.65
CA ALA A 491 -27.91 0.39 -14.86
C ALA A 491 -28.79 1.62 -15.10
N TRP A 492 -29.10 1.90 -16.36
CA TRP A 492 -29.95 3.03 -16.74
C TRP A 492 -31.42 2.63 -16.66
N ASP A 493 -32.26 3.44 -16.01
CA ASP A 493 -33.72 3.34 -16.13
C ASP A 493 -34.25 4.33 -17.18
N PRO A 494 -34.82 3.84 -18.31
CA PRO A 494 -35.48 4.69 -19.30
C PRO A 494 -36.72 5.43 -18.78
N HIS A 495 -37.33 4.99 -17.67
CA HIS A 495 -38.53 5.60 -17.10
C HIS A 495 -38.22 6.80 -16.19
N SER A 496 -37.26 6.69 -15.27
CA SER A 496 -36.76 7.84 -14.49
C SER A 496 -35.91 8.80 -15.34
N GLY A 497 -35.24 8.28 -16.38
CA GLY A 497 -34.22 9.03 -17.12
C GLY A 497 -32.93 9.22 -16.30
N SER A 498 -32.56 8.24 -15.48
CA SER A 498 -31.34 8.28 -14.64
C SER A 498 -30.59 6.94 -14.58
N CYS A 499 -29.30 7.01 -14.23
CA CYS A 499 -28.49 5.84 -13.92
C CYS A 499 -28.63 5.50 -12.43
N LEU A 500 -29.05 4.27 -12.12
CA LEU A 500 -29.42 3.79 -10.79
C LEU A 500 -28.51 2.65 -10.32
N ASN A 501 -28.40 2.46 -9.00
CA ASN A 501 -27.73 1.30 -8.42
C ASN A 501 -28.70 0.11 -8.32
N ILE A 502 -28.39 -1.00 -9.01
CA ILE A 502 -29.28 -2.16 -9.17
C ILE A 502 -29.60 -2.91 -7.86
N PHE A 503 -28.85 -2.63 -6.78
CA PHE A 503 -29.06 -3.24 -5.46
C PHE A 503 -29.79 -2.33 -4.47
N GLN A 504 -30.01 -1.05 -4.82
CA GLN A 504 -30.60 -0.04 -3.92
C GLN A 504 -32.01 0.38 -4.32
N HIS A 505 -32.43 0.13 -5.57
CA HIS A 505 -33.75 0.47 -6.09
C HIS A 505 -34.57 -0.78 -6.42
N ASP A 506 -35.82 -0.82 -5.99
CA ASP A 506 -36.81 -1.86 -6.32
C ASP A 506 -37.38 -1.64 -7.73
N ALA A 507 -36.50 -1.63 -8.73
CA ALA A 507 -36.81 -1.44 -10.14
C ALA A 507 -36.81 -2.81 -10.85
N ASP A 508 -37.82 -3.05 -11.71
CA ASP A 508 -37.91 -4.28 -12.51
C ASP A 508 -36.65 -4.43 -13.41
N PRO A 509 -35.78 -5.43 -13.16
CA PRO A 509 -34.51 -5.57 -13.88
C PRO A 509 -34.68 -5.70 -15.39
N ARG A 510 -35.85 -6.16 -15.86
CA ARG A 510 -36.17 -6.33 -17.29
C ARG A 510 -36.39 -5.01 -18.03
N LYS A 511 -36.47 -3.89 -17.32
CA LYS A 511 -36.65 -2.54 -17.88
C LYS A 511 -35.37 -1.70 -17.85
N LEU A 512 -34.36 -2.14 -17.11
CA LEU A 512 -33.08 -1.45 -16.99
C LEU A 512 -32.16 -1.78 -18.17
N ILE A 513 -31.21 -0.88 -18.47
CA ILE A 513 -30.20 -1.06 -19.52
C ILE A 513 -28.81 -1.07 -18.87
N GLN A 514 -28.10 -2.19 -19.00
CA GLN A 514 -26.70 -2.36 -18.60
C GLN A 514 -25.98 -3.18 -19.66
N SER A 515 -24.72 -2.85 -19.95
CA SER A 515 -23.82 -3.71 -20.74
C SER A 515 -22.38 -3.51 -20.28
N LEU A 516 -21.79 -4.52 -19.64
CA LEU A 516 -20.40 -4.48 -19.17
C LEU A 516 -19.39 -4.58 -20.33
N LYS A 517 -19.85 -4.95 -21.53
CA LYS A 517 -19.07 -4.85 -22.78
C LYS A 517 -19.04 -3.44 -23.37
N GLY A 518 -19.78 -2.48 -22.78
CA GLY A 518 -19.84 -1.10 -23.26
C GLY A 518 -20.58 -0.91 -24.60
N ASP A 519 -21.56 -1.75 -24.93
CA ASP A 519 -22.46 -1.54 -26.07
C ASP A 519 -23.57 -0.53 -25.74
N ALA A 520 -23.26 0.76 -25.92
CA ALA A 520 -24.22 1.84 -25.80
C ALA A 520 -25.20 1.96 -26.99
N GLY A 521 -25.14 1.06 -27.99
CA GLY A 521 -26.14 0.95 -29.07
C GLY A 521 -27.52 0.51 -28.58
N THR A 522 -27.61 -0.01 -27.35
CA THR A 522 -28.84 -0.33 -26.63
C THR A 522 -29.60 0.91 -26.11
N CYS A 523 -28.96 2.09 -26.08
CA CYS A 523 -29.54 3.30 -25.49
C CYS A 523 -30.55 4.01 -26.42
N PRO A 524 -31.63 4.60 -25.87
CA PRO A 524 -32.58 5.39 -26.64
C PRO A 524 -31.95 6.68 -27.19
N THR A 525 -32.22 7.01 -28.46
CA THR A 525 -31.56 8.11 -29.17
C THR A 525 -32.19 9.49 -28.91
N GLY A 526 -31.61 10.25 -27.97
CA GLY A 526 -31.90 11.67 -27.73
C GLY A 526 -31.33 12.11 -26.37
N VAL A 527 -30.95 13.37 -26.11
CA VAL A 527 -30.93 14.61 -26.93
C VAL A 527 -29.60 15.33 -26.63
N PRO A 528 -28.95 16.05 -27.58
CA PRO A 528 -27.65 16.67 -27.32
C PRO A 528 -27.69 17.73 -26.21
N CYS A 529 -26.76 17.62 -25.24
CA CYS A 529 -26.61 18.60 -24.16
C CYS A 529 -26.26 20.00 -24.71
N ARG A 530 -27.23 20.92 -24.69
CA ARG A 530 -27.02 22.33 -25.07
C ARG A 530 -26.58 23.16 -23.87
N ASN A 531 -25.30 23.08 -23.53
CA ASN A 531 -24.63 24.21 -22.87
C ASN A 531 -24.05 25.11 -23.97
N VAL A 532 -24.33 26.40 -23.89
CA VAL A 532 -23.75 27.45 -24.76
C VAL A 532 -23.34 28.59 -23.86
N ILE A 533 -22.04 28.89 -23.84
CA ILE A 533 -21.46 29.96 -23.02
C ILE A 533 -20.75 30.93 -23.96
N SER A 534 -21.08 32.21 -23.86
CA SER A 534 -20.47 33.31 -24.61
C SER A 534 -19.47 34.04 -23.71
N ILE A 535 -18.21 34.19 -24.15
CA ILE A 535 -17.12 34.84 -23.42
C ILE A 535 -16.29 35.68 -24.42
N LYS A 536 -15.75 36.83 -23.98
CA LYS A 536 -14.98 37.76 -24.82
C LYS A 536 -13.48 37.71 -24.49
N PHE A 537 -12.68 37.36 -25.52
CA PHE A 537 -11.22 37.44 -25.63
C PHE A 537 -10.34 36.56 -24.72
N GLU A 538 -9.13 36.29 -25.21
CA GLU A 538 -8.10 35.30 -24.79
C GLU A 538 -8.64 34.01 -24.11
N LEU A 539 -8.83 32.99 -24.95
CA LEU A 539 -9.66 31.83 -24.61
C LEU A 539 -8.83 30.53 -24.55
N LYS A 540 -8.47 30.12 -23.32
CA LYS A 540 -8.22 28.70 -22.99
C LYS A 540 -9.57 28.05 -22.69
N TRP A 541 -10.04 27.16 -23.54
CA TRP A 541 -11.20 26.31 -23.25
C TRP A 541 -10.73 24.93 -22.78
N SER A 542 -11.14 24.53 -21.57
CA SER A 542 -10.86 23.20 -21.02
C SER A 542 -12.05 22.26 -21.24
N CYS A 543 -11.83 21.10 -21.87
CA CYS A 543 -12.86 20.07 -22.00
C CYS A 543 -12.96 19.21 -20.73
N PHE A 544 -13.65 19.74 -19.71
CA PHE A 544 -13.84 19.05 -18.43
C PHE A 544 -14.60 17.72 -18.58
N GLY A 545 -14.11 16.68 -17.90
CA GLY A 545 -14.75 15.36 -17.80
C GLY A 545 -13.97 14.21 -18.46
N ALA A 546 -13.10 14.49 -19.44
CA ALA A 546 -12.42 13.47 -20.25
C ALA A 546 -10.99 13.14 -19.75
N LYS A 547 -10.83 12.71 -18.48
CA LYS A 547 -9.50 12.41 -17.89
C LYS A 547 -8.83 11.14 -18.47
N PHE A 548 -9.62 10.22 -19.02
CA PHE A 548 -9.18 8.93 -19.58
C PHE A 548 -9.74 8.65 -21.00
N LEU A 549 -10.27 9.68 -21.67
CA LEU A 549 -10.95 9.55 -22.96
C LEU A 549 -10.21 10.35 -24.04
N SER A 550 -10.21 9.83 -25.27
CA SER A 550 -9.71 10.58 -26.41
C SER A 550 -10.68 11.72 -26.77
N VAL A 551 -10.14 12.90 -27.07
CA VAL A 551 -10.93 14.13 -27.28
C VAL A 551 -10.69 14.69 -28.68
N LEU A 552 -11.78 15.06 -29.34
CA LEU A 552 -11.85 15.53 -30.71
C LEU A 552 -12.57 16.88 -30.74
N TRP A 553 -11.83 17.97 -30.93
CA TRP A 553 -12.41 19.29 -31.11
C TRP A 553 -12.92 19.50 -32.55
N LYS A 554 -14.05 20.18 -32.69
CA LYS A 554 -14.63 20.59 -33.98
C LYS A 554 -14.97 22.07 -33.97
N LEU A 555 -14.86 22.73 -35.12
CA LEU A 555 -15.37 24.07 -35.41
C LEU A 555 -16.39 23.98 -36.55
N ASN A 556 -17.63 24.43 -36.30
CA ASN A 556 -18.73 24.40 -37.27
C ASN A 556 -18.91 23.01 -37.92
N GLY A 557 -18.73 21.94 -37.13
CA GLY A 557 -18.82 20.54 -37.54
C GLY A 557 -17.55 19.94 -38.16
N ARG A 558 -16.55 20.74 -38.53
CA ARG A 558 -15.26 20.25 -39.06
C ARG A 558 -14.27 19.96 -37.93
N VAL A 559 -13.57 18.83 -38.00
CA VAL A 559 -12.51 18.48 -37.04
C VAL A 559 -11.38 19.51 -37.07
N LEU A 560 -10.89 19.89 -35.89
CA LEU A 560 -9.68 20.69 -35.73
C LEU A 560 -8.46 19.77 -35.58
N THR A 561 -7.39 20.11 -36.30
CA THR A 561 -6.04 19.56 -36.13
C THR A 561 -5.13 20.66 -35.57
N GLU A 562 -3.99 20.29 -35.00
CA GLU A 562 -2.98 21.28 -34.58
C GLU A 562 -2.55 22.15 -35.76
N ALA A 563 -2.44 23.47 -35.49
CA ALA A 563 -2.06 24.47 -36.46
C ALA A 563 -1.48 25.69 -35.73
N SER A 564 -0.75 26.57 -36.42
CA SER A 564 -0.12 27.75 -35.81
C SER A 564 -1.09 28.72 -35.11
N ARG A 565 -2.40 28.65 -35.38
CA ARG A 565 -3.45 29.41 -34.67
C ARG A 565 -4.15 28.64 -33.53
N PHE A 566 -4.05 27.31 -33.50
CA PHE A 566 -4.78 26.42 -32.58
C PHE A 566 -3.82 25.42 -31.93
N LEU A 567 -3.54 25.61 -30.63
CA LEU A 567 -2.84 24.60 -29.84
C LEU A 567 -3.85 23.70 -29.11
N LEU A 568 -3.68 22.39 -29.23
CA LEU A 568 -4.31 21.42 -28.34
C LEU A 568 -3.43 21.26 -27.09
N LEU A 569 -4.02 21.51 -25.92
CA LEU A 569 -3.33 21.40 -24.64
C LEU A 569 -3.42 19.97 -24.11
N SER A 570 -2.38 19.51 -23.42
CA SER A 570 -2.30 18.17 -22.80
C SER A 570 -3.43 17.84 -21.83
N GLU A 571 -4.14 18.84 -21.30
CA GLU A 571 -5.36 18.70 -20.50
C GLU A 571 -6.65 18.59 -21.34
N ASN A 572 -6.57 18.08 -22.58
CA ASN A 572 -7.66 18.04 -23.57
C ASN A 572 -8.30 19.43 -23.88
N GLY A 573 -7.56 20.51 -23.64
CA GLY A 573 -8.00 21.89 -23.87
C GLY A 573 -7.70 22.39 -25.28
N LEU A 574 -8.39 23.46 -25.70
CA LEU A 574 -8.12 24.20 -26.92
C LEU A 574 -7.71 25.63 -26.58
N LEU A 575 -6.62 26.12 -27.19
CA LEU A 575 -6.12 27.48 -27.06
C LEU A 575 -6.05 28.14 -28.44
N ILE A 576 -6.60 29.36 -28.55
CA ILE A 576 -6.55 30.19 -29.76
C ILE A 576 -5.61 31.37 -29.48
N TYR A 577 -4.48 31.45 -30.21
CA TYR A 577 -3.42 32.44 -29.94
C TYR A 577 -3.75 33.87 -30.36
N SER A 578 -4.52 34.03 -31.43
CA SER A 578 -4.96 35.33 -31.94
C SER A 578 -6.32 35.12 -32.57
N VAL A 579 -7.35 35.74 -31.99
CA VAL A 579 -8.74 35.52 -32.37
C VAL A 579 -9.13 36.46 -33.49
N THR A 580 -9.36 35.92 -34.68
CA THR A 580 -9.75 36.67 -35.88
C THR A 580 -11.26 36.54 -36.15
N PRO A 581 -11.86 37.41 -36.99
CA PRO A 581 -13.25 37.25 -37.43
C PRO A 581 -13.57 35.89 -38.06
N GLU A 582 -12.58 35.18 -38.62
CA GLU A 582 -12.73 33.85 -39.21
C GLU A 582 -12.82 32.72 -38.18
N ASP A 583 -12.41 32.98 -36.93
CA ASP A 583 -12.53 32.04 -35.81
C ASP A 583 -13.91 32.13 -35.14
N ALA A 584 -14.78 33.06 -35.54
CA ALA A 584 -16.16 33.13 -35.04
C ALA A 584 -16.97 31.89 -35.48
N GLY A 585 -17.70 31.28 -34.54
CA GLY A 585 -18.45 30.06 -34.81
C GLY A 585 -18.74 29.20 -33.59
N ARG A 586 -19.26 28.01 -33.85
CA ARG A 586 -19.57 27.01 -32.82
C ARG A 586 -18.42 26.01 -32.70
N TYR A 587 -17.73 26.05 -31.57
CA TYR A 587 -16.76 25.04 -31.19
C TYR A 587 -17.45 23.94 -30.39
N GLU A 588 -17.03 22.70 -30.61
CA GLU A 588 -17.58 21.52 -29.94
C GLU A 588 -16.45 20.59 -29.53
N CYS A 589 -16.32 20.31 -28.24
CA CYS A 589 -15.49 19.21 -27.75
C CYS A 589 -16.32 17.91 -27.79
N TRP A 590 -15.84 16.92 -28.55
CA TRP A 590 -16.40 15.58 -28.56
C TRP A 590 -15.44 14.62 -27.84
N SER A 591 -15.96 13.80 -26.94
CA SER A 591 -15.25 12.61 -26.46
C SER A 591 -15.45 11.47 -27.47
N VAL A 592 -14.46 10.60 -27.59
CA VAL A 592 -14.50 9.39 -28.40
C VAL A 592 -13.99 8.23 -27.56
N GLU A 593 -14.84 7.22 -27.36
CA GLU A 593 -14.49 5.96 -26.70
C GLU A 593 -14.60 4.80 -27.69
N ALA A 594 -13.56 3.97 -27.75
CA ALA A 594 -13.58 2.73 -28.53
C ALA A 594 -14.15 1.59 -27.67
N SER A 595 -15.24 0.97 -28.13
CA SER A 595 -15.91 -0.14 -27.44
C SER A 595 -16.53 -1.08 -28.47
N MET A 596 -16.35 -2.40 -28.29
CA MET A 596 -16.84 -3.44 -29.23
C MET A 596 -16.47 -3.21 -30.71
N GLY A 597 -15.32 -2.58 -30.98
CA GLY A 597 -14.88 -2.22 -32.34
C GLY A 597 -15.58 -1.01 -32.96
N GLN A 598 -16.45 -0.32 -32.22
CA GLN A 598 -17.13 0.92 -32.62
C GLN A 598 -16.60 2.11 -31.82
N ASN A 599 -16.62 3.30 -32.43
CA ASN A 599 -16.24 4.55 -31.77
C ASN A 599 -17.50 5.31 -31.34
N PHE A 600 -17.82 5.24 -30.06
CA PHE A 600 -18.93 6.00 -29.48
C PHE A 600 -18.49 7.45 -29.25
N THR A 601 -19.12 8.39 -29.96
CA THR A 601 -18.76 9.82 -29.90
C THR A 601 -19.83 10.65 -29.19
N ARG A 602 -19.47 11.38 -28.14
CA ARG A 602 -20.41 12.23 -27.37
C ARG A 602 -19.94 13.68 -27.33
N LEU A 603 -20.85 14.63 -27.59
CA LEU A 603 -20.61 16.06 -27.34
C LEU A 603 -20.47 16.30 -25.84
N VAL A 604 -19.28 16.67 -25.38
CA VAL A 604 -18.99 16.97 -23.96
C VAL A 604 -19.39 18.41 -23.63
N VAL A 605 -18.99 19.36 -24.49
CA VAL A 605 -19.29 20.79 -24.31
C VAL A 605 -19.28 21.52 -25.65
N GLY A 606 -20.14 22.54 -25.78
CA GLY A 606 -20.16 23.46 -26.90
C GLY A 606 -19.90 24.90 -26.46
N TYR A 607 -19.16 25.66 -27.27
CA TYR A 607 -18.90 27.08 -27.09
C TYR A 607 -19.37 27.83 -28.34
N ALA A 608 -19.88 29.05 -28.17
CA ALA A 608 -20.22 29.93 -29.28
C ALA A 608 -19.34 31.18 -29.21
N LEU A 609 -18.36 31.26 -30.11
CA LEU A 609 -17.50 32.42 -30.23
C LEU A 609 -18.15 33.44 -31.16
N GLN A 610 -18.56 34.57 -30.58
CA GLN A 610 -19.08 35.73 -31.28
C GLN A 610 -18.13 36.91 -31.04
N LEU A 611 -17.78 37.61 -32.11
CA LEU A 611 -16.94 38.80 -32.08
C LEU A 611 -17.80 40.02 -32.40
N GLU A 612 -17.90 40.94 -31.45
CA GLU A 612 -18.49 42.25 -31.69
C GLU A 612 -17.50 43.10 -32.50
N LEU A 613 -17.87 43.38 -33.74
CA LEU A 613 -17.29 44.51 -34.48
C LEU A 613 -17.82 45.80 -33.83
N PRO A 614 -16.98 46.80 -33.53
CA PRO A 614 -17.45 48.05 -32.95
C PRO A 614 -18.36 48.79 -33.94
N GLU A 615 -19.48 49.30 -33.45
CA GLU A 615 -20.42 50.07 -34.28
C GLU A 615 -19.74 51.31 -34.86
N SER A 616 -19.90 51.53 -36.16
CA SER A 616 -19.44 52.75 -36.83
C SER A 616 -20.26 53.95 -36.32
N ALA A 617 -19.62 54.85 -35.57
CA ALA A 617 -20.29 55.97 -34.94
C ALA A 617 -21.07 56.86 -35.93
N PRO A 618 -22.26 57.37 -35.55
CA PRO A 618 -23.08 58.21 -36.43
C PRO A 618 -22.40 59.56 -36.71
N SER A 619 -22.52 60.03 -37.95
CA SER A 619 -21.92 61.29 -38.40
C SER A 619 -22.56 62.51 -37.73
N VAL A 620 -21.84 63.13 -36.79
CA VAL A 620 -22.28 64.35 -36.11
C VAL A 620 -22.33 65.51 -37.10
N SER A 621 -23.53 66.05 -37.33
CA SER A 621 -23.73 67.25 -38.15
C SER A 621 -23.42 68.50 -37.33
N ALA A 622 -22.36 69.23 -37.67
CA ALA A 622 -21.98 70.46 -37.00
C ALA A 622 -22.82 71.65 -37.52
N LEU A 623 -23.56 72.32 -36.62
CA LEU A 623 -24.18 73.62 -36.92
C LEU A 623 -23.18 74.75 -36.71
N HIS A 624 -23.10 75.66 -37.68
CA HIS A 624 -22.64 77.04 -37.45
C HIS A 624 -23.39 78.02 -38.39
N PRO A 625 -23.44 79.33 -38.08
CA PRO A 625 -24.68 80.10 -38.24
C PRO A 625 -24.75 80.96 -39.50
N SER A 626 -25.95 81.48 -39.77
CA SER A 626 -26.27 82.36 -40.88
C SER A 626 -25.62 83.75 -40.80
N SER A 627 -24.98 84.16 -41.90
CA SER A 627 -24.87 85.57 -42.33
C SER A 627 -25.20 85.66 -43.83
N ALA A 628 -25.43 86.85 -44.37
CA ALA A 628 -26.28 87.04 -45.56
C ALA A 628 -25.57 87.59 -46.82
N ALA A 629 -26.13 87.21 -47.99
CA ALA A 629 -26.03 87.84 -49.33
C ALA A 629 -24.63 88.06 -49.94
N SER A 630 -24.31 87.61 -51.16
CA SER A 630 -24.91 88.14 -52.41
C SER A 630 -24.29 87.52 -53.69
N THR A 631 -25.01 87.61 -54.82
CA THR A 631 -24.55 87.59 -56.25
C THR A 631 -23.60 86.50 -56.80
N LEU A 632 -24.20 85.52 -57.49
CA LEU A 632 -24.04 85.14 -58.93
C LEU A 632 -23.09 85.98 -59.85
N PRO A 633 -22.60 85.46 -61.01
CA PRO A 633 -22.45 84.06 -61.46
C PRO A 633 -21.05 83.78 -62.16
N PRO A 634 -20.86 83.17 -63.38
CA PRO A 634 -19.75 82.19 -63.56
C PRO A 634 -18.81 82.43 -64.77
N GLU A 635 -17.87 81.50 -65.02
CA GLU A 635 -17.36 81.05 -66.33
C GLU A 635 -16.68 79.67 -66.11
N GLU A 636 -16.88 78.65 -66.95
CA GLU A 636 -16.10 78.29 -68.15
C GLU A 636 -14.57 78.19 -67.94
N GLY A 637 -13.87 77.11 -68.34
CA GLY A 637 -14.35 75.85 -68.92
C GLY A 637 -13.23 74.95 -69.46
N ASN A 638 -13.65 73.87 -70.16
CA ASN A 638 -12.92 73.13 -71.19
C ASN A 638 -11.53 72.47 -70.93
N THR A 639 -11.61 71.14 -70.75
CA THR A 639 -10.95 70.10 -71.59
C THR A 639 -9.43 70.12 -71.87
N SER A 640 -8.78 68.98 -71.57
CA SER A 640 -8.31 67.98 -72.57
C SER A 640 -6.93 67.35 -72.24
N ASN A 641 -6.80 66.08 -72.61
CA ASN A 641 -5.64 65.34 -73.15
C ASN A 641 -4.21 65.71 -72.70
N GLY A 642 -3.31 64.76 -72.42
CA GLY A 642 -3.38 63.31 -72.60
C GLY A 642 -2.01 62.74 -73.01
N SER A 643 -1.82 61.41 -72.89
CA SER A 643 -0.53 60.68 -73.04
C SER A 643 0.57 61.09 -72.03
N GLY A 644 1.39 60.20 -71.47
CA GLY A 644 1.48 58.75 -71.59
C GLY A 644 2.72 58.30 -72.38
N LEU A 645 3.76 57.85 -71.67
CA LEU A 645 4.92 57.12 -72.20
C LEU A 645 5.74 56.49 -71.05
N THR A 646 6.02 55.19 -71.13
CA THR A 646 7.03 54.46 -70.34
C THR A 646 8.24 54.15 -71.23
N PRO A 647 9.48 53.99 -70.70
CA PRO A 647 10.01 52.61 -70.64
C PRO A 647 11.08 52.29 -69.55
N ALA A 648 11.16 50.98 -69.22
CA ALA A 648 12.39 50.15 -69.02
C ALA A 648 13.45 50.44 -67.91
N HIS A 649 13.77 49.38 -67.13
CA HIS A 649 15.09 48.89 -66.63
C HIS A 649 16.12 49.89 -66.00
N THR A 650 16.93 49.63 -64.96
CA THR A 650 17.32 48.48 -64.07
C THR A 650 18.12 49.09 -62.86
N ASP A 651 18.67 48.43 -61.81
CA ASP A 651 18.92 47.02 -61.44
C ASP A 651 19.05 46.85 -59.88
N ALA A 652 19.48 45.67 -59.40
CA ALA A 652 19.98 45.38 -58.04
C ALA A 652 21.47 45.84 -57.85
N PRO A 653 22.16 45.78 -56.66
CA PRO A 653 21.94 44.89 -55.50
C PRO A 653 22.30 45.44 -54.07
N SER A 654 22.42 44.52 -53.10
CA SER A 654 23.28 44.55 -51.88
C SER A 654 22.71 44.96 -50.50
N LEU A 655 23.30 44.36 -49.45
CA LEU A 655 22.99 44.51 -48.02
C LEU A 655 23.62 45.76 -47.37
N THR A 656 23.02 46.26 -46.28
CA THR A 656 23.78 46.74 -45.09
C THR A 656 22.91 46.86 -43.83
N THR A 657 23.52 46.63 -42.66
CA THR A 657 22.94 46.85 -41.31
C THR A 657 23.47 48.13 -40.67
N PRO A 658 22.67 48.86 -39.86
CA PRO A 658 23.11 49.24 -38.51
C PRO A 658 21.92 49.34 -37.50
N PRO A 659 22.09 49.88 -36.27
CA PRO A 659 22.89 49.32 -35.17
C PRO A 659 22.08 49.17 -33.85
N SER A 660 22.68 48.54 -32.83
CA SER A 660 22.09 48.42 -31.48
C SER A 660 22.37 49.63 -30.58
N ASN A 661 21.46 49.94 -29.64
CA ASN A 661 21.68 50.90 -28.56
C ASN A 661 20.84 50.53 -27.32
N ALA A 662 21.36 50.76 -26.11
CA ALA A 662 20.76 50.26 -24.85
C ALA A 662 20.35 51.38 -23.88
N ILE A 663 19.18 51.24 -23.23
CA ILE A 663 18.68 52.16 -22.20
C ILE A 663 18.13 51.37 -21.00
N LYS A 664 18.31 51.90 -19.79
CA LYS A 664 17.93 51.27 -18.51
C LYS A 664 16.45 51.53 -18.15
N PRO A 665 15.75 50.60 -17.48
CA PRO A 665 14.45 50.89 -16.87
C PRO A 665 14.59 51.75 -15.59
N LYS A 666 13.54 52.50 -15.25
CA LYS A 666 13.32 53.16 -13.95
C LYS A 666 12.05 52.59 -13.30
N HIS A 667 11.96 52.67 -11.98
CA HIS A 667 10.76 52.25 -11.23
C HIS A 667 9.51 53.06 -11.58
N TYR A 668 8.35 52.44 -11.34
CA TYR A 668 7.06 53.12 -11.23
C TYR A 668 6.35 52.65 -9.96
N ILE A 669 5.47 53.49 -9.40
CA ILE A 669 4.82 53.32 -8.09
C ILE A 669 3.30 53.19 -8.29
N PRO A 670 2.58 52.25 -7.63
CA PRO A 670 1.12 52.21 -7.62
C PRO A 670 0.53 53.24 -6.62
N PRO A 671 -0.65 53.83 -6.90
CA PRO A 671 -1.24 54.88 -6.07
C PRO A 671 -2.05 54.36 -4.85
N GLU A 672 -2.26 55.24 -3.88
CA GLU A 672 -3.12 55.02 -2.71
C GLU A 672 -4.62 55.15 -3.04
N VAL A 673 -5.46 54.38 -2.32
CA VAL A 673 -6.88 54.68 -2.05
C VAL A 673 -7.14 54.33 -0.57
N SER A 674 -8.02 55.08 0.10
CA SER A 674 -7.97 55.27 1.56
C SER A 674 -9.23 54.89 2.35
N ASN A 675 -9.05 54.87 3.68
CA ASN A 675 -10.02 54.89 4.78
C ASN A 675 -10.44 53.56 5.45
N LEU A 676 -10.68 53.70 6.76
CA LEU A 676 -10.84 52.67 7.81
C LEU A 676 -12.35 52.51 8.19
N PRO A 677 -12.78 51.51 8.99
CA PRO A 677 -12.44 51.44 10.42
C PRO A 677 -12.01 50.06 10.94
N THR A 678 -11.41 50.08 12.14
CA THR A 678 -10.84 48.94 12.87
C THR A 678 -11.86 48.03 13.54
N ARG A 679 -11.52 46.73 13.65
CA ARG A 679 -11.88 45.90 14.81
C ARG A 679 -10.69 45.01 15.19
N THR A 680 -10.52 44.79 16.49
CA THR A 680 -9.36 44.11 17.08
C THR A 680 -9.53 42.60 17.18
N GLU A 681 -8.49 41.86 16.78
CA GLU A 681 -8.11 40.58 17.39
C GLU A 681 -6.63 40.63 17.78
N THR A 682 -6.30 40.09 18.94
CA THR A 682 -4.95 40.12 19.54
C THR A 682 -4.19 38.85 19.17
N LEU A 683 -3.04 39.00 18.51
CA LEU A 683 -2.17 37.89 18.11
C LEU A 683 -1.02 37.68 19.11
N ASP A 684 -0.69 36.40 19.32
CA ASP A 684 0.17 35.86 20.39
C ASP A 684 1.66 36.25 20.23
N PRO A 685 2.36 36.75 21.27
CA PRO A 685 3.75 37.21 21.19
C PRO A 685 4.81 36.08 21.14
N SER A 686 4.71 35.16 20.18
CA SER A 686 5.69 34.07 19.96
C SER A 686 6.18 33.95 18.51
N ALA A 687 6.49 35.07 17.86
CA ALA A 687 7.01 35.11 16.48
C ALA A 687 8.19 36.09 16.30
N LYS A 688 9.30 35.87 17.01
CA LYS A 688 10.60 36.51 16.73
C LYS A 688 11.67 35.45 16.44
N TYR A 689 11.77 35.04 15.17
CA TYR A 689 12.93 34.28 14.71
C TYR A 689 14.14 35.20 14.50
N ILE A 690 15.31 34.70 14.86
CA ILE A 690 16.57 35.45 14.91
C ILE A 690 17.10 35.66 13.49
N GLN A 691 17.28 36.93 13.08
CA GLN A 691 17.99 37.29 11.87
C GLN A 691 19.44 37.66 12.22
N GLN A 692 20.32 36.66 12.28
CA GLN A 692 21.74 36.81 12.57
C GLN A 692 22.56 36.10 11.48
N ASP A 693 23.53 36.80 10.90
CA ASP A 693 24.20 36.38 9.67
C ASP A 693 25.29 35.32 9.93
N ASN A 694 24.85 34.06 9.98
CA ASN A 694 25.69 32.89 10.27
C ASN A 694 26.51 32.40 9.06
N SER A 695 26.61 33.18 7.97
CA SER A 695 27.34 32.81 6.75
C SER A 695 28.80 32.42 6.99
N VAL A 696 29.50 33.15 7.87
CA VAL A 696 30.91 32.85 8.24
C VAL A 696 31.04 31.55 9.05
N ALA A 697 30.07 31.26 9.93
CA ALA A 697 30.07 30.03 10.72
C ALA A 697 29.82 28.80 9.82
N LEU A 698 28.89 28.91 8.87
CA LEU A 698 28.62 27.87 7.87
C LEU A 698 29.83 27.59 6.97
N LEU A 699 30.53 28.64 6.50
CA LEU A 699 31.76 28.48 5.71
C LEU A 699 32.87 27.77 6.52
N SER A 700 32.99 28.11 7.80
CA SER A 700 33.96 27.49 8.72
C SER A 700 33.64 26.01 8.98
N LEU A 701 32.37 25.67 9.16
CA LEU A 701 31.90 24.28 9.30
C LEU A 701 32.17 23.47 8.03
N PHE A 702 31.88 24.05 6.85
CA PHE A 702 32.12 23.41 5.56
C PHE A 702 33.61 23.10 5.34
N LEU A 703 34.51 24.04 5.65
CA LEU A 703 35.96 23.83 5.58
C LEU A 703 36.44 22.73 6.55
N LEU A 704 35.89 22.67 7.77
CA LEU A 704 36.19 21.61 8.74
C LEU A 704 35.79 20.23 8.20
N PHE A 705 34.55 20.07 7.72
CA PHE A 705 34.07 18.81 7.16
C PHE A 705 34.82 18.40 5.89
N PHE A 706 35.21 19.37 5.03
CA PHE A 706 36.01 19.10 3.84
C PHE A 706 37.42 18.58 4.19
N LEU A 707 38.08 19.18 5.20
CA LEU A 707 39.38 18.70 5.69
C LEU A 707 39.28 17.32 6.34
N LEU A 708 38.24 17.05 7.14
CA LEU A 708 37.98 15.73 7.72
C LEU A 708 37.70 14.68 6.63
N PHE A 709 36.95 15.03 5.58
CA PHE A 709 36.72 14.16 4.44
C PHE A 709 38.02 13.83 3.68
N LEU A 710 38.88 14.82 3.43
CA LEU A 710 40.19 14.59 2.81
C LEU A 710 41.11 13.72 3.68
N ALA A 711 41.11 13.92 5.00
CA ALA A 711 41.86 13.08 5.93
C ALA A 711 41.35 11.63 5.93
N ALA A 712 40.03 11.42 5.94
CA ALA A 712 39.40 10.10 5.84
C ALA A 712 39.67 9.44 4.47
N LEU A 713 39.66 10.20 3.37
CA LEU A 713 39.99 9.69 2.03
C LEU A 713 41.45 9.23 1.96
N ALA A 714 42.38 10.04 2.49
CA ALA A 714 43.79 9.70 2.56
C ALA A 714 44.06 8.46 3.45
N TYR A 715 43.42 8.40 4.62
CA TYR A 715 43.50 7.25 5.52
C TYR A 715 42.97 5.96 4.88
N ASN A 716 41.78 6.00 4.27
CA ASN A 716 41.22 4.81 3.61
C ASN A 716 41.98 4.41 2.34
N CYS A 717 42.63 5.35 1.64
CA CYS A 717 43.55 5.06 0.54
C CYS A 717 44.84 4.37 1.03
N TYR A 718 45.39 4.83 2.17
CA TYR A 718 46.54 4.19 2.81
C TYR A 718 46.21 2.78 3.31
N MET A 719 45.05 2.60 3.95
CA MET A 719 44.54 1.34 4.50
C MET A 719 43.89 0.41 3.47
N GLN A 720 43.88 0.78 2.18
CA GLN A 720 43.36 -0.02 1.04
C GLN A 720 41.84 -0.28 1.04
N TYR A 721 41.05 0.49 1.79
CA TYR A 721 39.58 0.36 1.85
C TYR A 721 38.81 1.10 0.74
N LEU A 722 39.49 1.55 -0.33
CA LEU A 722 38.88 2.30 -1.44
C LEU A 722 39.00 1.60 -2.81
N PRO A 723 38.04 1.80 -3.74
CA PRO A 723 38.02 1.12 -5.03
C PRO A 723 39.24 1.40 -5.93
N ALA A 724 39.43 0.52 -6.93
CA ALA A 724 40.58 0.47 -7.84
C ALA A 724 41.05 1.82 -8.46
N PRO A 725 40.20 2.81 -8.80
CA PRO A 725 40.66 4.11 -9.28
C PRO A 725 41.60 4.84 -8.29
N CYS A 726 41.38 4.68 -6.98
CA CYS A 726 42.20 5.32 -5.95
C CYS A 726 43.62 4.71 -5.91
N LEU A 727 43.72 3.39 -6.10
CA LEU A 727 44.99 2.66 -6.21
C LEU A 727 45.75 3.02 -7.49
N ARG A 728 45.06 3.33 -8.60
CA ARG A 728 45.69 3.88 -9.81
C ARG A 728 46.33 5.24 -9.54
N LEU A 729 45.65 6.14 -8.84
CA LEU A 729 46.21 7.46 -8.47
C LEU A 729 47.48 7.34 -7.61
N ARG A 730 47.50 6.37 -6.68
CA ARG A 730 48.70 6.01 -5.91
C ARG A 730 49.85 5.56 -6.81
N SER A 731 49.58 4.72 -7.82
CA SER A 731 50.61 4.22 -8.75
C SER A 731 51.25 5.34 -9.59
N THR A 732 50.50 6.39 -9.94
CA THR A 732 51.01 7.56 -10.66
C THR A 732 51.77 8.56 -9.78
N LEU A 733 51.50 8.61 -8.46
CA LEU A 733 52.13 9.56 -7.53
C LEU A 733 53.36 9.00 -6.80
N LEU A 734 53.42 7.70 -6.55
CA LEU A 734 54.44 7.04 -5.72
C LEU A 734 55.18 5.93 -6.49
N GLY A 735 55.47 6.20 -7.76
CA GLY A 735 55.89 5.22 -8.77
C GLY A 735 56.93 4.20 -8.31
N SER A 736 56.55 2.91 -8.33
CA SER A 736 57.46 1.80 -8.08
C SER A 736 57.03 0.54 -8.84
N ASN A 737 58.01 -0.27 -9.25
CA ASN A 737 57.82 -1.38 -10.18
C ASN A 737 57.28 -2.65 -9.49
N LYS A 738 56.21 -3.23 -10.04
CA LYS A 738 55.90 -4.68 -9.97
C LYS A 738 54.98 -5.09 -11.11
N LYS A 739 55.16 -6.30 -11.66
CA LYS A 739 54.35 -6.83 -12.76
C LYS A 739 52.95 -7.22 -12.27
N PRO A 740 51.89 -7.07 -13.11
CA PRO A 740 50.58 -7.62 -12.81
C PRO A 740 50.55 -9.15 -13.02
N GLN A 741 49.75 -9.84 -12.19
CA GLN A 741 49.16 -11.15 -12.53
C GLN A 741 47.80 -10.92 -13.21
N PRO A 742 47.31 -11.86 -14.04
CA PRO A 742 46.10 -11.65 -14.82
C PRO A 742 44.82 -11.71 -13.96
N GLU A 743 43.81 -10.96 -14.41
CA GLU A 743 42.47 -10.94 -13.83
C GLU A 743 41.73 -12.25 -14.15
N TYR A 744 40.91 -12.74 -13.21
CA TYR A 744 39.98 -13.85 -13.48
C TYR A 744 38.76 -13.32 -14.24
N ALA A 745 38.54 -13.82 -15.45
CA ALA A 745 37.36 -13.49 -16.25
C ALA A 745 36.12 -14.22 -15.71
N ALA A 746 34.97 -13.55 -15.74
CA ALA A 746 33.67 -14.18 -15.48
C ALA A 746 33.26 -15.10 -16.64
N CYS A 747 32.47 -16.14 -16.35
CA CYS A 747 31.89 -17.04 -17.35
C CYS A 747 30.45 -17.41 -16.95
N GLU A 748 29.48 -16.95 -17.72
CA GLU A 748 28.14 -17.56 -17.79
C GLU A 748 28.05 -18.40 -19.06
N ALA A 749 27.82 -19.70 -18.92
CA ALA A 749 27.23 -20.60 -19.92
C ALA A 749 26.96 -21.96 -19.26
N GLY A 750 25.83 -22.60 -19.57
CA GLY A 750 25.44 -23.88 -18.98
C GLY A 750 25.49 -25.07 -19.94
N LEU A 751 25.50 -26.28 -19.35
CA LEU A 751 25.22 -27.60 -19.95
C LEU A 751 25.85 -27.93 -21.32
N MET A 752 26.92 -28.72 -21.31
CA MET A 752 26.95 -30.20 -21.54
C MET A 752 28.22 -30.75 -20.84
N GLU A 753 28.46 -32.02 -20.56
CA GLU A 753 28.01 -33.27 -21.20
C GLU A 753 28.08 -34.49 -20.21
N THR A 754 27.48 -35.62 -20.63
CA THR A 754 27.56 -37.02 -20.10
C THR A 754 28.17 -37.35 -18.72
N VAL A 755 27.37 -38.09 -17.93
CA VAL A 755 27.83 -38.98 -16.85
C VAL A 755 28.62 -40.17 -17.41
N GLN A 756 29.67 -40.61 -16.71
CA GLN A 756 30.15 -41.99 -16.81
C GLN A 756 30.55 -42.53 -15.42
N GLU A 757 30.05 -43.71 -15.07
CA GLU A 757 30.18 -44.30 -13.73
C GLU A 757 31.56 -44.93 -13.46
N LYS A 758 31.95 -44.97 -12.19
CA LYS A 758 32.71 -46.11 -11.65
C LYS A 758 32.59 -46.27 -10.13
N MET A 759 32.05 -47.40 -9.70
CA MET A 759 32.37 -48.05 -8.42
C MET A 759 33.83 -48.61 -8.50
N ASP A 760 34.52 -49.07 -7.46
CA ASP A 760 34.07 -49.69 -6.19
C ASP A 760 35.16 -49.51 -5.06
N PRO A 761 35.31 -50.28 -3.95
CA PRO A 761 35.25 -49.65 -2.61
C PRO A 761 36.42 -49.94 -1.62
N ALA A 762 36.25 -49.42 -0.38
CA ALA A 762 37.02 -49.70 0.87
C ALA A 762 38.44 -49.06 0.97
N ASN A 763 38.99 -48.65 2.14
CA ASN A 763 38.89 -49.22 3.49
C ASN A 763 39.51 -48.31 4.59
N GLN A 764 39.17 -48.56 5.87
CA GLN A 764 39.92 -48.29 7.13
C GLN A 764 40.40 -46.89 7.60
N ASN A 765 39.89 -46.51 8.79
CA ASN A 765 40.59 -46.07 10.01
C ASN A 765 41.61 -44.90 10.00
N GLY A 766 41.25 -43.81 10.70
CA GLY A 766 42.17 -42.84 11.31
C GLY A 766 41.50 -42.14 12.50
N ALA A 767 42.21 -41.91 13.60
CA ALA A 767 41.64 -41.36 14.85
C ALA A 767 42.54 -40.30 15.51
N HIS A 768 41.94 -39.46 16.37
CA HIS A 768 42.53 -38.39 17.19
C HIS A 768 42.94 -37.08 16.47
N PRO A 769 42.98 -35.93 17.17
CA PRO A 769 42.10 -35.51 18.27
C PRO A 769 41.60 -34.03 18.19
N LEU A 770 40.75 -33.67 19.15
CA LEU A 770 40.24 -32.34 19.51
C LEU A 770 40.96 -31.09 18.95
N ARG A 771 40.14 -30.11 18.52
CA ARG A 771 40.29 -28.74 19.02
C ARG A 771 38.93 -28.09 19.26
N THR A 772 38.57 -27.92 20.53
CA THR A 772 37.33 -27.26 20.96
C THR A 772 37.42 -25.76 20.74
N LEU A 773 36.41 -25.18 20.07
CA LEU A 773 36.14 -23.74 20.19
C LEU A 773 35.16 -23.53 21.36
N ARG A 774 35.30 -22.42 22.08
CA ARG A 774 34.38 -22.09 23.17
C ARG A 774 33.07 -21.57 22.59
N ASP A 775 31.97 -22.16 23.04
CA ASP A 775 30.65 -21.53 23.01
C ASP A 775 30.37 -20.94 24.41
N THR A 776 29.76 -19.77 24.48
CA THR A 776 29.50 -19.04 25.73
C THR A 776 28.00 -19.01 25.99
N GLY A 777 27.51 -19.99 26.74
CA GLY A 777 26.10 -20.11 27.12
C GLY A 777 25.65 -19.15 28.22
N TYR A 778 24.40 -19.38 28.66
CA TYR A 778 23.51 -18.49 29.44
C TYR A 778 22.87 -17.38 28.58
N GLU A 779 21.60 -17.03 28.78
CA GLU A 779 20.74 -17.29 29.96
C GLU A 779 19.54 -18.23 29.70
N THR A 780 18.94 -18.71 30.80
CA THR A 780 17.68 -19.49 30.83
C THR A 780 16.71 -18.81 31.80
N GLU A 781 15.46 -18.56 31.40
CA GLU A 781 14.46 -17.92 32.27
C GLU A 781 14.03 -18.83 33.45
N PRO A 782 13.71 -18.26 34.63
CA PRO A 782 13.22 -19.00 35.80
C PRO A 782 11.70 -19.24 35.76
N GLU A 783 11.26 -20.44 36.17
CA GLU A 783 9.84 -20.77 36.31
C GLU A 783 9.28 -20.31 37.69
N CYS A 784 8.38 -19.32 37.70
CA CYS A 784 7.68 -18.88 38.91
C CYS A 784 6.35 -19.62 39.12
N GLY A 785 6.40 -20.85 39.64
CA GLY A 785 5.23 -21.65 40.01
C GLY A 785 4.77 -21.44 41.46
N ASN A 786 3.95 -20.41 41.71
CA ASN A 786 3.36 -20.20 43.04
C ASN A 786 2.10 -21.06 43.26
N GLY A 787 2.20 -22.09 44.09
CA GLY A 787 1.06 -22.90 44.54
C GLY A 787 1.40 -23.75 45.77
N GLY A 788 1.02 -23.30 46.97
CA GLY A 788 1.38 -23.95 48.23
C GLY A 788 0.19 -24.19 49.16
N VAL A 789 0.03 -25.45 49.59
CA VAL A 789 -0.67 -25.90 50.81
C VAL A 789 0.03 -27.19 51.32
N PRO A 790 -0.24 -27.73 52.52
CA PRO A 790 0.65 -27.53 53.66
C PRO A 790 1.41 -28.79 54.13
N SER A 791 2.19 -28.61 55.19
CA SER A 791 3.02 -29.62 55.87
C SER A 791 2.25 -30.79 56.51
N GLY A 792 2.91 -31.95 56.55
CA GLY A 792 2.62 -33.05 57.47
C GLY A 792 3.94 -33.61 58.02
N ASN A 793 3.95 -34.00 59.30
CA ASN A 793 5.13 -34.57 59.96
C ASN A 793 5.29 -36.06 59.63
N ASP A 794 6.53 -36.57 59.64
CA ASP A 794 6.87 -37.77 60.42
C ASP A 794 8.39 -37.84 60.69
N ASP A 795 8.80 -38.79 61.53
CA ASP A 795 9.99 -38.65 62.40
C ASP A 795 11.23 -39.51 62.04
N SER A 796 12.37 -39.16 62.67
CA SER A 796 13.54 -40.05 62.94
C SER A 796 14.57 -40.39 61.83
N PRO A 797 15.84 -40.75 62.20
CA PRO A 797 16.99 -40.06 61.59
C PRO A 797 18.20 -40.91 61.11
N SER A 798 19.10 -40.30 60.32
CA SER A 798 20.48 -40.75 60.12
C SER A 798 21.47 -39.60 59.82
N LYS A 799 22.74 -39.80 60.21
CA LYS A 799 23.90 -38.91 59.96
C LYS A 799 24.27 -38.87 58.45
N GLU A 800 25.14 -38.01 57.92
CA GLU A 800 26.26 -37.24 58.51
C GLU A 800 26.53 -35.90 57.74
N GLN A 801 27.51 -35.09 58.14
CA GLN A 801 27.64 -33.67 57.75
C GLN A 801 28.23 -33.41 56.34
N PRO A 802 27.78 -32.36 55.62
CA PRO A 802 28.56 -31.65 54.60
C PRO A 802 29.40 -30.50 55.19
N PHE A 803 30.33 -29.95 54.41
CA PHE A 803 31.18 -28.80 54.81
C PHE A 803 30.45 -27.45 54.66
N ASP A 804 30.66 -26.56 55.62
CA ASP A 804 30.22 -25.16 55.56
C ASP A 804 31.03 -24.33 54.56
N VAL A 805 30.37 -23.35 53.93
CA VAL A 805 31.01 -22.20 53.28
C VAL A 805 30.41 -20.94 53.90
N ASP A 806 31.27 -20.16 54.56
CA ASP A 806 30.87 -19.03 55.39
C ASP A 806 30.38 -17.85 54.54
N CYS A 807 29.14 -17.40 54.79
CA CYS A 807 28.50 -16.26 54.12
C CYS A 807 28.30 -15.09 55.10
N ALA A 808 29.34 -14.75 55.87
CA ALA A 808 29.36 -13.55 56.70
C ALA A 808 29.32 -12.26 55.85
N SER A 809 28.20 -11.54 55.92
CA SER A 809 28.00 -10.25 55.26
C SER A 809 28.87 -9.13 55.87
N GLN A 810 29.46 -8.27 55.04
CA GLN A 810 29.91 -6.93 55.44
C GLN A 810 29.30 -5.85 54.52
N PRO A 811 28.85 -4.72 55.07
CA PRO A 811 28.26 -3.62 54.30
C PRO A 811 29.33 -2.65 53.76
N ILE A 812 28.97 -1.87 52.75
CA ILE A 812 29.66 -0.63 52.36
C ILE A 812 28.60 0.47 52.24
N GLU A 813 28.98 1.69 52.61
CA GLU A 813 28.06 2.75 53.05
C GLU A 813 27.54 3.66 51.92
N TYR A 814 26.44 4.35 52.19
CA TYR A 814 26.04 5.57 51.47
C TYR A 814 26.78 6.78 52.07
N ALA A 815 27.00 7.81 51.25
CA ALA A 815 27.40 9.14 51.70
C ALA A 815 26.65 10.20 50.87
N ASP A 816 26.23 11.28 51.52
CA ASP A 816 25.20 12.21 51.02
C ASP A 816 25.73 13.38 50.17
N ALA A 817 24.80 14.26 49.78
CA ALA A 817 25.03 15.45 48.96
C ALA A 817 24.95 16.78 49.74
N ASP A 818 25.35 17.86 49.06
CA ASP A 818 25.00 19.28 49.24
C ASP A 818 25.32 20.03 50.56
N ALA A 819 26.17 21.07 50.45
CA ALA A 819 25.91 22.45 50.91
C ALA A 819 27.14 23.39 50.73
N ASP A 820 27.05 24.72 50.88
CA ASP A 820 26.26 25.72 50.11
C ASP A 820 26.75 27.16 50.45
N THR A 821 26.76 28.10 49.48
CA THR A 821 26.88 29.58 49.66
C THR A 821 28.13 30.17 50.40
N PRO A 822 28.28 31.51 50.57
CA PRO A 822 27.72 32.66 49.84
C PRO A 822 28.77 33.67 49.31
N TYR A 823 28.44 34.42 48.24
CA TYR A 823 28.46 35.89 48.21
C TYR A 823 27.78 36.46 46.96
#